data_AF-A0A1I8FQF3-F1
#
_entry.id   AF-A0A1I8FQF3-F1
#
_cell.length_a   1.000
_cell.length_b   1.000
_cell.length_c   1.000
_cell.angle_alpha   90.00
_cell.angle_beta   90.00
_cell.angle_gamma   90.00
#
_symmetry.space_group_name_H-M   'P 1'
#
loop_
_entity.id
_entity.type
_entity.pdbx_description
1 polymer ?
#
loop_
_entity_poly.entity_id
_entity_poly.type
_entity_poly.pdbx_seq_one_letter_code
_entity_poly.pdbx_strand_id
1 'polypeptide(L)'
;NRPSPLECSQSYLLASLLSVLSCPDVGSKRFLTNKVDRSVTGLVAQQQCVGPLHTPLADVAVVALSYFDRVGGATAIGEQPIKGLLDPSRAGRMAVCEALTNLAMARVTSLADVKCSTNWMWPGKRGADGGQLVATALATVDFMKQLGVAIDGGKDSLSMAASVTNQTTGETQVIRSPGQLVVSVYAVCPDITLTLQPVLQPHAGPLIHVPLGDLPDACRLGGSAFARCSSGGGDIFGRDCPNPDALPTSAGFAAVQSLLSETSPKLLTAGHDISDGGLAVAAIEMALAAGGRCGLELRVPDSVACPTAWLMSEEPGWLLQAASNEAANQSGVGSAELRRTIDWSAHCWPSNRCRGTEDRCRGSCDLREAWERPSHQLELAQCQPDCARSELRYLREAGGANQYVATATEPCLLPSVDRLLAMERRFTVAIIREEGSNGDREMAAAFYAAGFRVLDVTTGDLAADGDGEDGVSLADCRGVAFVGGFSYADVLGSAKGWAAQVQFHPSVHRELDALRRRGNSFSLGVCNGCQLMARIGWLDGDSDSGSSDSSAPVTLEPNLSGRFRVSLSDCPSFANFLSVRGMSDSRLGVWSAHGEGRFSVADSLLAAGRVPLVYVDQAGEATESYPCNPNGSPKVCSPCGRHLAMMPHPQHWQCPAGQQASTNSIIIALVILPASLAACPSPYTLVNGFCLFWNLSDTKRSWWDSAKFCQSINGELALGIERARAVRPLIGGSQLWIGANDFLVERYRNRTGWLWANGTQLPELGDSDWESGMPDDQSQNDDCMAVRGNGLRDACT
;
A
#
# COMPACT_ATOMS: atom_id res chain seq x y z
N ASN A 1 -37.01 5.25 -24.81
CA ASN A 1 -35.68 5.24 -24.18
C ASN A 1 -34.60 4.52 -24.98
N ARG A 2 -34.71 4.35 -26.32
CA ARG A 2 -33.58 3.80 -27.09
C ARG A 2 -32.59 4.93 -27.43
N PRO A 3 -31.27 4.71 -27.28
CA PRO A 3 -30.27 5.69 -27.67
C PRO A 3 -30.37 6.02 -29.16
N SER A 4 -30.07 7.27 -29.53
CA SER A 4 -30.02 7.67 -30.94
C SER A 4 -28.84 6.99 -31.67
N PRO A 5 -28.87 6.83 -33.01
CA PRO A 5 -27.73 6.29 -33.76
C PRO A 5 -26.44 7.11 -33.57
N LEU A 6 -26.57 8.42 -33.32
CA LEU A 6 -25.46 9.31 -32.98
C LEU A 6 -24.86 8.97 -31.61
N GLU A 7 -25.72 8.68 -30.62
CA GLU A 7 -25.33 8.26 -29.27
C GLU A 7 -24.54 6.96 -29.26
N CYS A 8 -24.70 6.10 -30.26
CA CYS A 8 -23.97 4.83 -30.38
C CYS A 8 -22.74 4.89 -31.31
N SER A 9 -22.34 6.09 -31.76
CA SER A 9 -21.15 6.28 -32.59
C SER A 9 -19.85 6.34 -31.77
N GLN A 10 -18.74 5.85 -32.33
CA GLN A 10 -17.44 5.81 -31.65
C GLN A 10 -16.86 7.20 -31.37
N SER A 11 -17.07 8.17 -32.26
CA SER A 11 -16.60 9.55 -32.08
C SER A 11 -17.34 10.25 -30.94
N TYR A 12 -18.65 10.02 -30.81
CA TYR A 12 -19.45 10.54 -29.71
C TYR A 12 -19.02 9.92 -28.37
N LEU A 13 -18.77 8.61 -28.35
CA LEU A 13 -18.26 7.91 -27.17
C LEU A 13 -16.96 8.53 -26.64
N LEU A 14 -15.97 8.76 -27.51
CA LEU A 14 -14.69 9.34 -27.11
C LEU A 14 -14.84 10.76 -26.57
N ALA A 15 -15.62 11.61 -27.25
CA ALA A 15 -15.85 12.99 -26.81
C ALA A 15 -16.58 13.03 -25.45
N SER A 16 -17.62 12.22 -25.27
CA SER A 16 -18.34 12.12 -23.99
C SER A 16 -17.45 11.56 -22.88
N LEU A 17 -16.62 10.57 -23.16
CA LEU A 17 -15.70 10.00 -22.17
C LEU A 17 -14.71 11.03 -21.62
N LEU A 18 -14.12 11.86 -22.49
CA LEU A 18 -13.21 12.93 -22.05
C LEU A 18 -13.92 13.96 -21.15
N SER A 19 -15.18 14.26 -21.46
CA SER A 19 -16.02 15.14 -20.63
C SER A 19 -16.37 14.51 -19.28
N VAL A 20 -16.71 13.21 -19.25
CA VAL A 20 -16.99 12.45 -18.02
C VAL A 20 -15.75 12.38 -17.13
N LEU A 21 -14.58 12.03 -17.69
CA LEU A 21 -13.32 11.99 -16.93
C LEU A 21 -12.91 13.37 -16.38
N SER A 22 -13.30 14.45 -17.06
CA SER A 22 -13.08 15.83 -16.61
C SER A 22 -14.15 16.33 -15.61
N CYS A 23 -15.16 15.53 -15.29
CA CYS A 23 -16.15 15.85 -14.26
C CYS A 23 -15.50 15.78 -12.87
N PRO A 24 -15.67 16.75 -11.97
CA PRO A 24 -15.12 16.67 -10.61
C PRO A 24 -15.58 15.42 -9.82
N ASP A 25 -16.79 14.92 -10.09
CA ASP A 25 -17.36 13.74 -9.44
C ASP A 25 -16.57 12.47 -9.81
N VAL A 26 -16.07 12.40 -11.05
CA VAL A 26 -15.32 11.25 -11.59
C VAL A 26 -13.81 11.46 -11.50
N GLY A 27 -13.31 12.59 -12.03
CA GLY A 27 -11.88 12.89 -12.14
C GLY A 27 -11.12 12.86 -10.81
N SER A 28 -9.81 12.84 -10.93
CA SER A 28 -8.84 12.67 -9.84
C SER A 28 -9.16 13.48 -8.58
N LYS A 29 -9.08 12.80 -7.43
CA LYS A 29 -9.25 13.41 -6.09
C LYS A 29 -7.92 13.76 -5.42
N ARG A 30 -6.82 13.86 -6.16
CA ARG A 30 -5.48 14.15 -5.59
C ARG A 30 -5.45 15.43 -4.76
N PHE A 31 -6.22 16.45 -5.15
CA PHE A 31 -6.32 17.71 -4.42
C PHE A 31 -6.94 17.56 -3.01
N LEU A 32 -7.62 16.44 -2.73
CA LEU A 32 -8.10 16.07 -1.41
C LEU A 32 -7.08 15.23 -0.67
N THR A 33 -6.50 14.22 -1.33
CA THR A 33 -5.60 13.27 -0.66
C THR A 33 -4.26 13.92 -0.32
N ASN A 34 -3.64 14.69 -1.22
CA ASN A 34 -2.27 15.19 -1.05
C ASN A 34 -2.04 16.08 0.19
N LYS A 35 -3.10 16.68 0.75
CA LYS A 35 -3.04 17.66 1.86
C LYS A 35 -3.50 17.12 3.22
N VAL A 36 -3.85 15.83 3.31
CA VAL A 36 -4.30 15.20 4.56
C VAL A 36 -3.42 14.01 4.90
N ASP A 37 -3.18 13.80 6.20
CA ASP A 37 -2.49 12.61 6.70
C ASP A 37 -3.27 11.33 6.33
N ARG A 38 -2.52 10.29 5.94
CA ARG A 38 -3.04 8.97 5.55
C ARG A 38 -2.21 7.82 6.11
N SER A 39 -1.39 8.09 7.12
CA SER A 39 -0.35 7.17 7.60
C SER A 39 -0.18 7.18 9.12
N VAL A 40 -0.51 8.29 9.80
CA VAL A 40 -0.45 8.42 11.26
C VAL A 40 -1.21 7.29 11.95
N THR A 41 -0.73 6.88 13.12
CA THR A 41 -1.03 5.63 13.86
C THR A 41 -0.25 4.43 13.38
N GLY A 42 0.28 4.43 12.16
CA GLY A 42 0.94 3.26 11.57
C GLY A 42 0.03 2.02 11.50
N LEU A 43 -1.30 2.17 11.53
CA LEU A 43 -2.29 1.09 11.43
C LEU A 43 -3.10 1.15 10.12
N VAL A 44 -2.77 2.08 9.22
CA VAL A 44 -3.49 2.24 7.95
C VAL A 44 -2.99 1.20 6.95
N ALA A 45 -3.79 0.16 6.70
CA ALA A 45 -3.44 -0.93 5.80
C ALA A 45 -3.82 -0.63 4.33
N GLN A 46 -4.98 -0.01 4.12
CA GLN A 46 -5.43 0.48 2.82
C GLN A 46 -5.91 1.93 2.96
N GLN A 47 -5.25 2.83 2.21
CA GLN A 47 -5.65 4.24 2.07
C GLN A 47 -6.10 4.53 0.63
N GLN A 48 -6.56 5.75 0.39
CA GLN A 48 -7.21 6.18 -0.86
C GLN A 48 -6.32 5.99 -2.10
N CYS A 49 -5.00 6.17 -1.96
CA CYS A 49 -4.04 6.11 -3.05
C CYS A 49 -3.51 4.68 -3.27
N VAL A 50 -3.49 4.21 -4.52
CA VAL A 50 -3.02 2.87 -4.91
C VAL A 50 -1.99 2.91 -6.03
N GLY A 51 -1.27 1.81 -6.19
CA GLY A 51 -0.31 1.62 -7.27
C GLY A 51 0.92 2.52 -7.16
N PRO A 52 1.83 2.44 -8.16
CA PRO A 52 3.13 3.10 -8.12
C PRO A 52 3.06 4.64 -8.17
N LEU A 53 1.95 5.20 -8.69
CA LEU A 53 1.77 6.65 -8.80
C LEU A 53 0.87 7.21 -7.68
N HIS A 54 0.57 6.41 -6.65
CA HIS A 54 -0.32 6.79 -5.56
C HIS A 54 -1.64 7.39 -6.07
N THR A 55 -2.26 6.72 -7.03
CA THR A 55 -3.48 7.22 -7.69
C THR A 55 -4.67 7.06 -6.74
N PRO A 56 -5.45 8.12 -6.44
CA PRO A 56 -6.52 8.11 -5.43
C PRO A 56 -7.77 7.37 -5.93
N LEU A 57 -7.72 6.03 -5.94
CA LEU A 57 -8.73 5.14 -6.53
C LEU A 57 -9.15 3.97 -5.64
N ALA A 58 -8.62 3.85 -4.42
CA ALA A 58 -9.05 2.74 -3.56
C ALA A 58 -10.55 2.85 -3.22
N ASP A 59 -11.28 1.76 -3.46
CA ASP A 59 -12.71 1.64 -3.14
C ASP A 59 -12.99 1.60 -1.63
N VAL A 60 -12.07 1.01 -0.88
CA VAL A 60 -12.23 0.70 0.55
C VAL A 60 -11.05 1.21 1.36
N ALA A 61 -11.31 1.70 2.56
CA ALA A 61 -10.28 1.96 3.56
C ALA A 61 -10.21 0.80 4.55
N VAL A 62 -8.99 0.36 4.88
CA VAL A 62 -8.75 -0.75 5.81
C VAL A 62 -7.74 -0.30 6.86
N VAL A 63 -8.09 -0.50 8.13
CA VAL A 63 -7.24 -0.20 9.28
C VAL A 63 -7.00 -1.46 10.08
N ALA A 64 -5.75 -1.70 10.46
CA ALA A 64 -5.40 -2.75 11.41
C ALA A 64 -5.85 -2.36 12.83
N LEU A 65 -6.21 -3.36 13.64
CA LEU A 65 -6.51 -3.16 15.07
C LEU A 65 -5.28 -3.37 15.96
N SER A 66 -4.19 -3.88 15.39
CA SER A 66 -2.96 -4.21 16.10
C SER A 66 -1.74 -3.98 15.20
N TYR A 67 -0.59 -3.73 15.82
CA TYR A 67 0.71 -3.69 15.15
C TYR A 67 1.30 -5.08 14.88
N PHE A 68 0.74 -6.11 15.52
CA PHE A 68 1.31 -7.47 15.57
C PHE A 68 0.33 -8.55 15.08
N ASP A 69 -0.85 -8.15 14.61
CA ASP A 69 -1.88 -9.04 14.09
C ASP A 69 -2.43 -8.49 12.76
N ARG A 70 -3.10 -9.33 11.98
CA ARG A 70 -3.71 -8.98 10.69
C ARG A 70 -5.18 -8.63 10.78
N VAL A 71 -5.78 -8.72 11.96
CA VAL A 71 -7.18 -8.33 12.17
C VAL A 71 -7.31 -6.81 12.08
N GLY A 72 -8.38 -6.36 11.42
CA GLY A 72 -8.65 -4.97 11.13
C GLY A 72 -10.14 -4.62 11.09
N GLY A 73 -10.42 -3.43 10.59
CA GLY A 73 -11.74 -2.99 10.16
C GLY A 73 -11.67 -2.43 8.74
N ALA A 74 -12.72 -2.69 7.95
CA ALA A 74 -12.89 -2.12 6.62
C ALA A 74 -14.07 -1.15 6.63
N THR A 75 -13.95 -0.05 5.89
CA THR A 75 -15.01 0.97 5.75
C THR A 75 -15.07 1.52 4.34
N ALA A 76 -16.29 1.81 3.88
CA ALA A 76 -16.58 2.30 2.55
C ALA A 76 -17.79 3.24 2.55
N ILE A 77 -17.95 4.01 1.47
CA ILE A 77 -19.01 5.01 1.31
C ILE A 77 -19.77 4.73 0.02
N GLY A 78 -21.08 5.03 0.03
CA GLY A 78 -21.91 5.11 -1.17
C GLY A 78 -22.93 6.24 -1.07
N GLU A 79 -23.22 6.89 -2.20
CA GLU A 79 -24.04 8.10 -2.24
C GLU A 79 -24.54 8.39 -3.67
N GLN A 80 -25.83 8.66 -3.85
CA GLN A 80 -26.43 8.78 -5.21
C GLN A 80 -27.46 9.92 -5.37
N PRO A 81 -27.11 11.17 -5.01
CA PRO A 81 -28.02 12.31 -4.97
C PRO A 81 -28.61 12.67 -6.33
N ILE A 82 -27.83 12.52 -7.40
CA ILE A 82 -28.26 12.91 -8.75
C ILE A 82 -29.37 11.97 -9.24
N LYS A 83 -29.26 10.67 -8.97
CA LYS A 83 -30.32 9.68 -9.25
C LYS A 83 -31.59 9.98 -8.43
N GLY A 84 -31.45 10.61 -7.26
CA GLY A 84 -32.56 11.03 -6.39
C GLY A 84 -33.43 12.14 -6.97
N LEU A 85 -32.92 12.92 -7.92
CA LEU A 85 -33.73 13.88 -8.69
C LEU A 85 -34.75 13.20 -9.62
N LEU A 86 -34.51 11.93 -9.96
CA LEU A 86 -35.38 11.10 -10.81
C LEU A 86 -36.27 10.20 -9.97
N ASP A 87 -35.67 9.44 -9.06
CA ASP A 87 -36.36 8.50 -8.19
C ASP A 87 -35.64 8.43 -6.81
N PRO A 88 -36.20 9.08 -5.78
CA PRO A 88 -35.64 9.07 -4.42
C PRO A 88 -35.50 7.65 -3.85
N SER A 89 -36.40 6.73 -4.20
CA SER A 89 -36.37 5.36 -3.70
C SER A 89 -35.17 4.59 -4.26
N ARG A 90 -34.90 4.75 -5.56
CA ARG A 90 -33.74 4.13 -6.22
C ARG A 90 -32.43 4.72 -5.73
N ALA A 91 -32.37 6.03 -5.50
CA ALA A 91 -31.19 6.67 -4.92
C ALA A 91 -30.84 6.09 -3.54
N GLY A 92 -31.85 5.87 -2.70
CA GLY A 92 -31.68 5.23 -1.39
C GLY A 92 -31.11 3.82 -1.47
N ARG A 93 -31.55 3.01 -2.44
CA ARG A 93 -31.02 1.65 -2.66
C ARG A 93 -29.63 1.65 -3.27
N MET A 94 -29.39 2.52 -4.25
CA MET A 94 -28.10 2.65 -4.91
C MET A 94 -27.01 3.13 -3.93
N ALA A 95 -27.30 4.07 -3.03
CA ALA A 95 -26.33 4.51 -2.02
C ALA A 95 -25.90 3.35 -1.09
N VAL A 96 -26.81 2.44 -0.74
CA VAL A 96 -26.46 1.23 0.01
C VAL A 96 -25.68 0.24 -0.85
N CYS A 97 -26.12 0.03 -2.10
CA CYS A 97 -25.47 -0.89 -3.01
C CYS A 97 -24.02 -0.49 -3.29
N GLU A 98 -23.78 0.78 -3.59
CA GLU A 98 -22.44 1.34 -3.84
C GLU A 98 -21.53 1.22 -2.62
N ALA A 99 -22.05 1.50 -1.42
CA ALA A 99 -21.28 1.33 -0.19
C ALA A 99 -20.83 -0.14 -0.02
N LEU A 100 -21.70 -1.11 -0.38
CA LEU A 100 -21.39 -2.54 -0.31
C LEU A 100 -20.48 -3.01 -1.45
N THR A 101 -20.62 -2.48 -2.66
CA THR A 101 -19.73 -2.82 -3.78
C THR A 101 -18.31 -2.36 -3.49
N ASN A 102 -18.15 -1.17 -2.92
CA ASN A 102 -16.88 -0.68 -2.41
C ASN A 102 -16.32 -1.55 -1.27
N LEU A 103 -17.13 -1.83 -0.24
CA LEU A 103 -16.71 -2.65 0.91
C LEU A 103 -16.25 -4.05 0.49
N ALA A 104 -16.86 -4.63 -0.54
CA ALA A 104 -16.55 -5.97 -1.03
C ALA A 104 -15.09 -6.15 -1.51
N MET A 105 -14.38 -5.05 -1.78
CA MET A 105 -12.95 -5.10 -2.14
C MET A 105 -12.04 -5.50 -0.97
N ALA A 106 -12.53 -5.47 0.26
CA ALA A 106 -11.84 -6.04 1.42
C ALA A 106 -12.55 -7.31 1.91
N ARG A 107 -11.79 -8.27 2.41
CA ARG A 107 -12.37 -9.40 3.15
C ARG A 107 -12.99 -8.88 4.45
N VAL A 108 -14.27 -9.16 4.67
CA VAL A 108 -15.00 -8.83 5.91
C VAL A 108 -15.66 -10.07 6.47
N THR A 109 -15.87 -10.18 7.78
CA THR A 109 -16.36 -11.40 8.44
C THR A 109 -17.58 -12.02 7.77
N SER A 110 -18.65 -11.24 7.57
CA SER A 110 -19.85 -11.62 6.82
C SER A 110 -20.68 -10.39 6.44
N LEU A 111 -21.63 -10.54 5.50
CA LEU A 111 -22.57 -9.47 5.16
C LEU A 111 -23.47 -9.07 6.36
N ALA A 112 -23.82 -10.03 7.22
CA ALA A 112 -24.67 -9.78 8.40
C ALA A 112 -23.97 -8.95 9.49
N ASP A 113 -22.64 -8.97 9.50
CA ASP A 113 -21.83 -8.18 10.43
C ASP A 113 -21.66 -6.73 9.97
N VAL A 114 -22.01 -6.43 8.71
CA VAL A 114 -21.95 -5.07 8.20
C VAL A 114 -22.94 -4.19 8.97
N LYS A 115 -22.44 -3.05 9.43
CA LYS A 115 -23.21 -1.96 10.04
C LYS A 115 -22.94 -0.67 9.28
N CYS A 116 -23.78 0.33 9.50
CA CYS A 116 -23.59 1.60 8.84
C CYS A 116 -24.12 2.81 9.58
N SER A 117 -23.43 3.92 9.34
CA SER A 117 -23.91 5.25 9.65
C SER A 117 -24.61 5.85 8.43
N THR A 118 -25.82 6.39 8.63
CA THR A 118 -26.57 7.05 7.55
C THR A 118 -26.73 8.54 7.79
N ASN A 119 -26.37 9.35 6.79
CA ASN A 119 -26.45 10.81 6.88
C ASN A 119 -27.43 11.34 5.84
N TRP A 120 -28.46 12.05 6.31
CA TRP A 120 -29.62 12.48 5.54
C TRP A 120 -29.61 13.99 5.30
N MET A 121 -29.33 14.42 4.08
CA MET A 121 -29.30 15.83 3.69
C MET A 121 -30.49 16.16 2.80
N TRP A 122 -31.39 17.03 3.25
CA TRP A 122 -32.61 17.35 2.51
C TRP A 122 -32.94 18.86 2.53
N PRO A 123 -33.52 19.42 1.45
CA PRO A 123 -33.86 20.84 1.39
C PRO A 123 -35.05 21.25 2.29
N GLY A 124 -35.84 20.28 2.80
CA GLY A 124 -36.94 20.58 3.71
C GLY A 124 -37.60 19.35 4.34
N LYS A 125 -38.26 19.57 5.50
CA LYS A 125 -38.95 18.53 6.29
C LYS A 125 -40.40 18.25 5.89
N ARG A 126 -40.99 19.09 5.03
CA ARG A 126 -42.44 19.09 4.72
C ARG A 126 -42.67 19.20 3.21
N GLY A 127 -43.91 18.96 2.79
CA GLY A 127 -44.30 19.04 1.39
C GLY A 127 -43.65 17.94 0.55
N ALA A 128 -43.35 18.26 -0.72
CA ALA A 128 -42.72 17.32 -1.63
C ALA A 128 -41.37 16.82 -1.10
N ASP A 129 -40.54 17.73 -0.57
CA ASP A 129 -39.21 17.40 -0.05
C ASP A 129 -39.32 16.38 1.11
N GLY A 130 -40.19 16.63 2.09
CA GLY A 130 -40.45 15.68 3.19
C GLY A 130 -41.01 14.33 2.70
N GLY A 131 -41.85 14.33 1.66
CA GLY A 131 -42.37 13.11 1.05
C GLY A 131 -41.28 12.27 0.37
N GLN A 132 -40.35 12.92 -0.34
CA GLN A 132 -39.21 12.23 -0.96
C GLN A 132 -38.28 11.65 0.09
N LEU A 133 -38.00 12.36 1.20
CA LEU A 133 -37.21 11.83 2.31
C LEU A 133 -37.82 10.53 2.88
N VAL A 134 -39.15 10.52 3.10
CA VAL A 134 -39.86 9.33 3.59
C VAL A 134 -39.78 8.19 2.57
N ALA A 135 -39.97 8.46 1.27
CA ALA A 135 -39.89 7.45 0.22
C ALA A 135 -38.49 6.81 0.17
N THR A 136 -37.43 7.63 0.19
CA THR A 136 -36.03 7.17 0.27
C THR A 136 -35.83 6.30 1.50
N ALA A 137 -36.24 6.76 2.69
CA ALA A 137 -36.03 6.04 3.94
C ALA A 137 -36.72 4.67 3.94
N LEU A 138 -37.98 4.59 3.49
CA LEU A 138 -38.71 3.32 3.42
C LEU A 138 -38.04 2.36 2.42
N ALA A 139 -37.69 2.84 1.23
CA ALA A 139 -37.04 2.01 0.21
C ALA A 139 -35.66 1.50 0.64
N THR A 140 -34.86 2.34 1.30
CA THR A 140 -33.55 1.98 1.87
C THR A 140 -33.71 0.92 2.95
N VAL A 141 -34.62 1.12 3.91
CA VAL A 141 -34.84 0.18 5.01
C VAL A 141 -35.33 -1.18 4.51
N ASP A 142 -36.26 -1.21 3.54
CA ASP A 142 -36.76 -2.46 2.99
C ASP A 142 -35.71 -3.21 2.16
N PHE A 143 -34.81 -2.49 1.49
CA PHE A 143 -33.65 -3.07 0.81
C PHE A 143 -32.64 -3.65 1.81
N MET A 144 -32.31 -2.90 2.86
CA MET A 144 -31.39 -3.32 3.93
C MET A 144 -31.90 -4.53 4.71
N LYS A 145 -33.20 -4.62 4.98
CA LYS A 145 -33.82 -5.82 5.61
C LYS A 145 -33.58 -7.08 4.78
N GLN A 146 -33.68 -6.99 3.46
CA GLN A 146 -33.45 -8.12 2.56
C GLN A 146 -31.97 -8.51 2.50
N LEU A 147 -31.07 -7.53 2.59
CA LEU A 147 -29.62 -7.75 2.62
C LEU A 147 -29.09 -8.27 3.97
N GLY A 148 -29.81 -8.00 5.07
CA GLY A 148 -29.34 -8.29 6.43
C GLY A 148 -28.35 -7.26 6.98
N VAL A 149 -28.34 -6.04 6.45
CA VAL A 149 -27.48 -4.92 6.89
C VAL A 149 -28.28 -3.99 7.79
N ALA A 150 -27.66 -3.44 8.85
CA ALA A 150 -28.35 -2.61 9.82
C ALA A 150 -27.71 -1.23 9.99
N ILE A 151 -28.55 -0.21 10.15
CA ILE A 151 -28.15 1.14 10.55
C ILE A 151 -28.05 1.17 12.08
N ASP A 152 -26.90 1.55 12.61
CA ASP A 152 -26.61 1.68 14.05
C ASP A 152 -26.12 3.08 14.43
N GLY A 153 -25.95 3.97 13.46
CA GLY A 153 -25.63 5.38 13.66
C GLY A 153 -26.14 6.28 12.53
N GLY A 154 -26.10 7.59 12.74
CA GLY A 154 -26.47 8.54 11.70
C GLY A 154 -26.79 9.94 12.18
N LYS A 155 -27.09 10.82 11.22
CA LYS A 155 -27.49 12.22 11.46
C LYS A 155 -28.36 12.74 10.32
N ASP A 156 -29.14 13.78 10.60
CA ASP A 156 -29.89 14.53 9.58
C ASP A 156 -29.51 16.02 9.51
N SER A 157 -29.62 16.58 8.30
CA SER A 157 -29.51 18.01 7.98
C SER A 157 -30.61 18.39 6.99
N LEU A 158 -31.66 19.04 7.47
CA LEU A 158 -32.93 19.17 6.75
C LEU A 158 -33.26 20.61 6.32
N SER A 159 -32.22 21.40 6.08
CA SER A 159 -32.29 22.78 5.61
C SER A 159 -31.28 23.05 4.50
N MET A 160 -31.09 22.08 3.60
CA MET A 160 -30.14 22.16 2.47
C MET A 160 -30.68 23.05 1.33
N ALA A 161 -31.01 24.29 1.67
CA ALA A 161 -31.51 25.29 0.75
C ALA A 161 -30.98 26.68 1.12
N ALA A 162 -30.69 27.50 0.12
CA ALA A 162 -30.18 28.86 0.29
C ALA A 162 -30.93 29.84 -0.61
N SER A 163 -31.35 30.98 -0.05
CA SER A 163 -31.88 32.09 -0.82
C SER A 163 -30.74 32.93 -1.36
N VAL A 164 -30.66 33.08 -2.68
CA VAL A 164 -29.64 33.86 -3.38
C VAL A 164 -30.33 35.02 -4.09
N THR A 165 -29.98 36.25 -3.71
CA THR A 165 -30.44 37.46 -4.39
C THR A 165 -29.42 37.87 -5.43
N ASN A 166 -29.83 37.91 -6.69
CA ASN A 166 -29.01 38.43 -7.78
C ASN A 166 -28.80 39.94 -7.56
N GLN A 167 -27.56 40.37 -7.37
CA GLN A 167 -27.24 41.76 -7.09
C GLN A 167 -27.52 42.71 -8.26
N THR A 168 -27.57 42.20 -9.48
CA THR A 168 -27.84 42.98 -10.70
C THR A 168 -29.33 43.09 -10.99
N THR A 169 -30.09 42.00 -10.86
CA THR A 169 -31.53 42.00 -11.17
C THR A 169 -32.42 42.27 -9.96
N GLY A 170 -31.90 42.12 -8.73
CA GLY A 170 -32.67 42.21 -7.49
C GLY A 170 -33.56 40.99 -7.22
N GLU A 171 -33.63 40.02 -8.14
CA GLU A 171 -34.44 38.82 -7.98
C GLU A 171 -33.84 37.86 -6.97
N THR A 172 -34.67 37.31 -6.09
CA THR A 172 -34.27 36.28 -5.13
C THR A 172 -34.75 34.91 -5.58
N GLN A 173 -33.82 33.98 -5.72
CA GLN A 173 -34.09 32.57 -6.05
C GLN A 173 -33.70 31.68 -4.88
N VAL A 174 -34.51 30.65 -4.60
CA VAL A 174 -34.14 29.61 -3.63
C VAL A 174 -33.43 28.48 -4.37
N ILE A 175 -32.14 28.31 -4.09
CA ILE A 175 -31.33 27.19 -4.57
C ILE A 175 -31.45 26.05 -3.57
N ARG A 176 -31.72 24.85 -4.05
CA ARG A 176 -31.95 23.65 -3.23
C ARG A 176 -30.95 22.57 -3.62
N SER A 177 -30.34 21.92 -2.63
CA SER A 177 -29.59 20.69 -2.88
C SER A 177 -30.54 19.55 -3.24
N PRO A 178 -30.13 18.61 -4.10
CA PRO A 178 -30.80 17.32 -4.21
C PRO A 178 -30.92 16.67 -2.84
N GLY A 179 -31.98 15.91 -2.62
CA GLY A 179 -32.05 15.04 -1.48
C GLY A 179 -30.94 13.98 -1.54
N GLN A 180 -30.14 13.87 -0.49
CA GLN A 180 -28.96 13.02 -0.47
C GLN A 180 -28.95 12.14 0.78
N LEU A 181 -28.75 10.84 0.55
CA LEU A 181 -28.39 9.87 1.56
C LEU A 181 -26.92 9.49 1.32
N VAL A 182 -26.08 9.69 2.33
CA VAL A 182 -24.71 9.15 2.35
C VAL A 182 -24.68 7.99 3.33
N VAL A 183 -24.26 6.82 2.84
CA VAL A 183 -24.14 5.59 3.64
C VAL A 183 -22.66 5.31 3.85
N SER A 184 -22.24 5.23 5.11
CA SER A 184 -20.90 4.79 5.48
C SER A 184 -21.00 3.41 6.13
N VAL A 185 -20.58 2.37 5.42
CA VAL A 185 -20.59 0.98 5.91
C VAL A 185 -19.27 0.63 6.57
N TYR A 186 -19.30 -0.22 7.58
CA TYR A 186 -18.11 -0.77 8.21
C TYR A 186 -18.34 -2.20 8.71
N ALA A 187 -17.26 -2.98 8.69
CA ALA A 187 -17.25 -4.36 9.18
C ALA A 187 -15.86 -4.77 9.67
N VAL A 188 -15.82 -5.82 10.49
CA VAL A 188 -14.56 -6.43 10.92
C VAL A 188 -13.88 -7.09 9.72
N CYS A 189 -12.59 -6.83 9.55
CA CYS A 189 -11.73 -7.41 8.53
C CYS A 189 -10.84 -8.48 9.19
N PRO A 190 -11.06 -9.78 8.94
CA PRO A 190 -10.29 -10.84 9.61
C PRO A 190 -8.81 -10.87 9.17
N ASP A 191 -8.52 -10.49 7.92
CA ASP A 191 -7.15 -10.33 7.42
C ASP A 191 -7.06 -9.12 6.48
N ILE A 192 -6.40 -8.06 6.96
CA ILE A 192 -6.15 -6.81 6.22
C ILE A 192 -5.37 -7.01 4.91
N THR A 193 -4.62 -8.11 4.79
CA THR A 193 -3.84 -8.43 3.58
C THR A 193 -4.70 -8.96 2.44
N LEU A 194 -5.94 -9.36 2.73
CA LEU A 194 -6.94 -9.79 1.74
C LEU A 194 -7.79 -8.60 1.26
N THR A 195 -7.10 -7.57 0.77
CA THR A 195 -7.70 -6.36 0.20
C THR A 195 -7.31 -6.25 -1.28
N LEU A 196 -8.30 -6.12 -2.15
CA LEU A 196 -8.12 -5.83 -3.57
C LEU A 196 -7.95 -4.34 -3.79
N GLN A 197 -7.07 -4.01 -4.72
CA GLN A 197 -6.87 -2.66 -5.23
C GLN A 197 -7.23 -2.63 -6.72
N PRO A 198 -7.66 -1.49 -7.26
CA PRO A 198 -7.88 -1.34 -8.69
C PRO A 198 -6.56 -1.12 -9.42
N VAL A 199 -5.54 -1.96 -9.19
CA VAL A 199 -4.23 -1.84 -9.82
C VAL A 199 -4.02 -3.05 -10.71
N LEU A 200 -4.22 -2.89 -12.03
CA LEU A 200 -3.98 -3.98 -12.97
C LEU A 200 -2.57 -4.52 -12.84
N GLN A 201 -2.48 -5.84 -12.69
CA GLN A 201 -1.20 -6.55 -12.65
C GLN A 201 -0.80 -6.99 -14.05
N PRO A 202 0.45 -6.73 -14.48
CA PRO A 202 0.98 -7.28 -15.70
C PRO A 202 1.01 -8.80 -15.69
N HIS A 203 0.77 -9.42 -16.85
CA HIS A 203 0.83 -10.88 -17.04
C HIS A 203 -0.19 -11.69 -16.22
N ALA A 204 -1.18 -11.04 -15.60
CA ALA A 204 -2.31 -11.71 -14.98
C ALA A 204 -3.37 -12.12 -16.02
N GLY A 205 -4.44 -12.75 -15.54
CA GLY A 205 -5.59 -13.18 -16.35
C GLY A 205 -6.49 -12.03 -16.80
N PRO A 206 -7.63 -12.37 -17.43
CA PRO A 206 -8.57 -11.39 -17.98
C PRO A 206 -9.30 -10.64 -16.87
N LEU A 207 -9.95 -9.55 -17.26
CA LEU A 207 -10.98 -8.94 -16.41
C LEU A 207 -12.27 -9.75 -16.51
N ILE A 208 -13.01 -9.78 -15.41
CA ILE A 208 -14.31 -10.43 -15.26
C ILE A 208 -15.27 -9.34 -14.82
N HIS A 209 -16.33 -9.14 -15.60
CA HIS A 209 -17.41 -8.24 -15.24
C HIS A 209 -18.47 -9.00 -14.46
N VAL A 210 -18.79 -8.53 -13.26
CA VAL A 210 -19.81 -9.09 -12.36
C VAL A 210 -20.94 -8.08 -12.23
N PRO A 211 -21.97 -8.13 -13.10
CA PRO A 211 -23.08 -7.20 -13.06
C PRO A 211 -24.05 -7.55 -11.92
N LEU A 212 -24.56 -6.53 -11.23
CA LEU A 212 -25.67 -6.67 -10.27
C LEU A 212 -27.02 -6.25 -10.84
N GLY A 213 -27.03 -5.61 -12.02
CA GLY A 213 -28.24 -5.23 -12.75
C GLY A 213 -28.55 -6.15 -13.93
N ASP A 214 -29.73 -5.95 -14.53
CA ASP A 214 -30.23 -6.68 -15.70
C ASP A 214 -29.51 -6.27 -17.02
N LEU A 215 -28.19 -6.38 -17.05
CA LEU A 215 -27.42 -6.16 -18.29
C LEU A 215 -27.63 -7.34 -19.25
N PRO A 216 -27.44 -7.16 -20.59
CA PRO A 216 -27.25 -5.88 -21.27
C PRO A 216 -28.57 -5.16 -21.53
N ASP A 217 -29.71 -5.68 -21.06
CA ASP A 217 -31.03 -5.25 -21.52
C ASP A 217 -31.51 -3.94 -20.87
N ALA A 218 -31.01 -3.58 -19.68
CA ALA A 218 -31.38 -2.35 -18.97
C ALA A 218 -30.59 -1.09 -19.39
N CYS A 219 -29.24 -1.15 -19.40
CA CYS A 219 -28.29 -0.05 -19.70
C CYS A 219 -28.80 1.36 -19.33
N ARG A 220 -29.21 1.59 -18.07
CA ARG A 220 -29.90 2.81 -17.65
C ARG A 220 -28.92 3.97 -17.50
N LEU A 221 -29.19 5.07 -18.21
CA LEU A 221 -28.34 6.27 -18.25
C LEU A 221 -28.90 7.45 -17.44
N GLY A 222 -30.13 7.35 -16.94
CA GLY A 222 -30.76 8.43 -16.17
C GLY A 222 -29.93 8.80 -14.95
N GLY A 223 -29.65 10.09 -14.78
CA GLY A 223 -28.90 10.61 -13.64
C GLY A 223 -27.40 10.33 -13.64
N SER A 224 -26.86 9.71 -14.70
CA SER A 224 -25.43 9.39 -14.80
C SER A 224 -24.53 10.62 -15.00
N ALA A 225 -23.25 10.49 -14.67
CA ALA A 225 -22.21 11.45 -15.03
C ALA A 225 -22.18 11.66 -16.55
N PHE A 226 -22.37 10.60 -17.34
CA PHE A 226 -22.51 10.69 -18.78
C PHE A 226 -23.69 11.57 -19.21
N ALA A 227 -24.87 11.38 -18.60
CA ALA A 227 -26.05 12.20 -18.88
C ALA A 227 -25.85 13.67 -18.49
N ARG A 228 -25.07 13.94 -17.43
CA ARG A 228 -24.76 15.29 -16.95
C ARG A 228 -23.75 16.03 -17.83
N CYS A 229 -22.74 15.32 -18.32
CA CYS A 229 -21.59 15.89 -19.02
C CYS A 229 -21.72 15.92 -20.55
N SER A 230 -22.65 15.15 -21.13
CA SER A 230 -22.80 15.08 -22.60
C SER A 230 -23.55 16.29 -23.17
N SER A 231 -23.14 16.75 -24.35
CA SER A 231 -23.86 17.77 -25.12
C SER A 231 -25.25 17.24 -25.51
N GLY A 232 -26.33 17.90 -25.07
CA GLY A 232 -27.71 17.39 -25.18
C GLY A 232 -28.17 16.53 -23.99
N GLY A 233 -27.39 16.52 -22.90
CA GLY A 233 -27.60 15.68 -21.72
C GLY A 233 -28.97 15.77 -21.03
N GLY A 234 -29.73 16.86 -21.22
CA GLY A 234 -31.07 17.02 -20.65
C GLY A 234 -32.04 15.88 -21.00
N ASP A 235 -32.02 15.42 -22.26
CA ASP A 235 -32.92 14.35 -22.73
C ASP A 235 -32.48 12.95 -22.25
N ILE A 236 -31.19 12.77 -21.94
CA ILE A 236 -30.65 11.53 -21.38
C ILE A 236 -30.86 11.50 -19.86
N PHE A 237 -30.71 12.65 -19.20
CA PHE A 237 -30.86 12.80 -17.76
C PHE A 237 -32.23 12.34 -17.28
N GLY A 238 -33.31 12.72 -17.98
CA GLY A 238 -34.68 12.33 -17.64
C GLY A 238 -35.08 10.89 -17.97
N ARG A 239 -34.14 10.04 -18.43
CA ARG A 239 -34.41 8.60 -18.67
C ARG A 239 -34.43 7.82 -17.34
N ASP A 240 -34.75 6.54 -17.43
CA ASP A 240 -34.75 5.64 -16.27
C ASP A 240 -33.33 5.50 -15.68
N CYS A 241 -33.21 5.42 -14.35
CA CYS A 241 -31.95 5.30 -13.62
C CYS A 241 -31.76 3.91 -12.98
N PRO A 242 -30.52 3.49 -12.70
CA PRO A 242 -30.23 2.20 -12.05
C PRO A 242 -31.06 1.95 -10.78
N ASN A 243 -31.51 0.71 -10.61
CA ASN A 243 -32.23 0.23 -9.43
C ASN A 243 -31.69 -1.16 -9.08
N PRO A 244 -30.95 -1.32 -7.98
CA PRO A 244 -30.38 -2.59 -7.57
C PRO A 244 -31.39 -3.42 -6.77
N ASP A 245 -31.30 -4.74 -6.91
CA ASP A 245 -32.10 -5.71 -6.19
C ASP A 245 -31.27 -6.48 -5.16
N ALA A 246 -31.86 -6.78 -4.01
CA ALA A 246 -31.13 -7.30 -2.85
C ALA A 246 -30.53 -8.70 -3.08
N LEU A 247 -31.21 -9.54 -3.88
CA LEU A 247 -30.75 -10.90 -4.19
C LEU A 247 -29.45 -10.89 -5.03
N PRO A 248 -29.39 -10.23 -6.20
CA PRO A 248 -28.13 -10.06 -6.92
C PRO A 248 -27.04 -9.43 -6.07
N THR A 249 -27.34 -8.35 -5.33
CA THR A 249 -26.35 -7.67 -4.48
C THR A 249 -25.75 -8.59 -3.43
N SER A 250 -26.58 -9.33 -2.67
CA SER A 250 -26.09 -10.26 -1.64
C SER A 250 -25.35 -11.46 -2.23
N ALA A 251 -25.82 -12.02 -3.33
CA ALA A 251 -25.16 -13.14 -4.02
C ALA A 251 -23.80 -12.72 -4.61
N GLY A 252 -23.74 -11.56 -5.26
CA GLY A 252 -22.51 -10.99 -5.81
C GLY A 252 -21.49 -10.67 -4.70
N PHE A 253 -21.94 -10.04 -3.61
CA PHE A 253 -21.09 -9.79 -2.44
C PHE A 253 -20.50 -11.09 -1.89
N ALA A 254 -21.33 -12.11 -1.67
CA ALA A 254 -20.88 -13.42 -1.19
C ALA A 254 -19.90 -14.09 -2.17
N ALA A 255 -20.11 -13.95 -3.47
CA ALA A 255 -19.20 -14.48 -4.49
C ALA A 255 -17.82 -13.80 -4.42
N VAL A 256 -17.76 -12.47 -4.37
CA VAL A 256 -16.51 -11.72 -4.23
C VAL A 256 -15.80 -12.10 -2.92
N GLN A 257 -16.52 -12.14 -1.79
CA GLN A 257 -15.94 -12.53 -0.50
C GLN A 257 -15.41 -13.96 -0.49
N SER A 258 -16.03 -14.89 -1.23
CA SER A 258 -15.55 -16.27 -1.35
C SER A 258 -14.26 -16.38 -2.15
N LEU A 259 -14.05 -15.48 -3.12
CA LEU A 259 -12.79 -15.37 -3.85
C LEU A 259 -11.66 -14.75 -3.01
N LEU A 260 -12.03 -13.96 -2.00
CA LEU A 260 -11.13 -13.39 -0.99
C LEU A 260 -11.02 -14.30 0.25
N SER A 261 -10.60 -15.55 0.03
CA SER A 261 -10.43 -16.53 1.11
C SER A 261 -8.96 -16.88 1.35
N GLU A 262 -8.57 -17.00 2.63
CA GLU A 262 -7.26 -17.51 3.05
C GLU A 262 -7.03 -18.98 2.68
N THR A 263 -8.11 -19.75 2.56
CA THR A 263 -8.07 -21.20 2.30
C THR A 263 -8.04 -21.56 0.82
N SER A 264 -8.19 -20.56 -0.06
CA SER A 264 -8.21 -20.74 -1.51
C SER A 264 -6.92 -20.22 -2.14
N PRO A 265 -6.49 -20.77 -3.29
CA PRO A 265 -5.44 -20.12 -4.08
C PRO A 265 -5.84 -18.68 -4.39
N LYS A 266 -4.87 -17.76 -4.50
CA LYS A 266 -5.14 -16.36 -4.82
C LYS A 266 -5.70 -16.26 -6.25
N LEU A 267 -7.03 -16.24 -6.38
CA LEU A 267 -7.73 -16.25 -7.66
C LEU A 267 -7.84 -14.87 -8.31
N LEU A 268 -7.73 -13.80 -7.51
CA LEU A 268 -7.86 -12.41 -7.96
C LEU A 268 -6.57 -11.61 -7.70
N THR A 269 -6.24 -10.71 -8.63
CA THR A 269 -5.08 -9.81 -8.53
C THR A 269 -5.46 -8.34 -8.39
N ALA A 270 -6.63 -7.95 -8.89
CA ALA A 270 -7.14 -6.58 -8.80
C ALA A 270 -8.67 -6.61 -8.82
N GLY A 271 -9.29 -5.53 -8.35
CA GLY A 271 -10.74 -5.36 -8.36
C GLY A 271 -11.11 -3.89 -8.30
N HIS A 272 -12.23 -3.53 -8.93
CA HIS A 272 -12.83 -2.20 -8.84
C HIS A 272 -14.35 -2.32 -8.95
N ASP A 273 -15.07 -1.42 -8.30
CA ASP A 273 -16.52 -1.32 -8.39
C ASP A 273 -16.96 -0.56 -9.66
N ILE A 274 -18.25 -0.61 -9.99
CA ILE A 274 -18.84 0.16 -11.09
C ILE A 274 -19.81 1.17 -10.49
N SER A 275 -19.40 2.44 -10.52
CA SER A 275 -20.10 3.57 -9.93
C SER A 275 -20.21 4.73 -10.93
N ASP A 276 -19.78 5.94 -10.58
CA ASP A 276 -19.93 7.14 -11.43
C ASP A 276 -19.10 7.02 -12.73
N GLY A 277 -19.74 7.33 -13.85
CA GLY A 277 -19.13 7.16 -15.18
C GLY A 277 -19.15 5.72 -15.72
N GLY A 278 -19.56 4.75 -14.90
CA GLY A 278 -19.89 3.40 -15.32
C GLY A 278 -18.69 2.53 -15.68
N LEU A 279 -18.98 1.44 -16.39
CA LEU A 279 -18.04 0.37 -16.70
C LEU A 279 -16.74 0.86 -17.39
N ALA A 280 -16.86 1.84 -18.30
CA ALA A 280 -15.71 2.40 -18.99
C ALA A 280 -14.75 3.12 -18.04
N VAL A 281 -15.29 3.92 -17.12
CA VAL A 281 -14.48 4.68 -16.15
C VAL A 281 -13.77 3.72 -15.20
N ALA A 282 -14.49 2.76 -14.61
CA ALA A 282 -13.88 1.75 -13.75
C ALA A 282 -12.70 1.03 -14.43
N ALA A 283 -12.86 0.60 -15.69
CA ALA A 283 -11.78 -0.07 -16.41
C ALA A 283 -10.59 0.85 -16.71
N ILE A 284 -10.86 2.12 -17.06
CA ILE A 284 -9.81 3.13 -17.30
C ILE A 284 -9.06 3.43 -16.01
N GLU A 285 -9.75 3.61 -14.90
CA GLU A 285 -9.17 3.89 -13.59
C GLU A 285 -8.25 2.75 -13.13
N MET A 286 -8.66 1.49 -13.34
CA MET A 286 -7.80 0.33 -13.10
C MET A 286 -6.48 0.38 -13.89
N ALA A 287 -6.54 0.83 -15.16
CA ALA A 287 -5.35 1.00 -16.01
C ALA A 287 -4.51 2.22 -15.61
N LEU A 288 -5.14 3.33 -15.21
CA LEU A 288 -4.45 4.53 -14.73
C LEU A 288 -3.67 4.25 -13.44
N ALA A 289 -4.26 3.49 -12.52
CA ALA A 289 -3.67 3.03 -11.27
C ALA A 289 -2.46 2.10 -11.49
N ALA A 290 -2.44 1.31 -12.58
CA ALA A 290 -1.28 0.50 -12.98
C ALA A 290 -0.07 1.36 -13.44
N GLY A 291 -0.24 2.68 -13.56
CA GLY A 291 0.86 3.62 -13.76
C GLY A 291 1.50 3.55 -15.14
N GLY A 292 0.79 3.08 -16.18
CA GLY A 292 1.35 2.94 -17.54
C GLY A 292 2.01 1.59 -17.82
N ARG A 293 1.97 0.65 -16.87
CA ARG A 293 2.45 -0.74 -17.07
C ARG A 293 1.48 -1.64 -17.83
N CYS A 294 0.20 -1.24 -17.88
CA CYS A 294 -0.88 -2.03 -18.46
C CYS A 294 -1.63 -1.19 -19.50
N GLY A 295 -1.99 -1.82 -20.61
CA GLY A 295 -2.97 -1.31 -21.56
C GLY A 295 -4.30 -2.04 -21.39
N LEU A 296 -5.37 -1.43 -21.92
CA LEU A 296 -6.72 -1.98 -21.85
C LEU A 296 -7.29 -2.14 -23.26
N GLU A 297 -7.76 -3.34 -23.58
CA GLU A 297 -8.56 -3.60 -24.77
C GLU A 297 -9.99 -3.96 -24.33
N LEU A 298 -10.93 -3.07 -24.60
CA LEU A 298 -12.34 -3.28 -24.29
C LEU A 298 -13.09 -3.81 -25.51
N ARG A 299 -13.59 -5.06 -25.43
CA ARG A 299 -14.45 -5.66 -26.46
C ARG A 299 -15.90 -5.63 -26.02
N VAL A 300 -16.71 -4.86 -26.74
CA VAL A 300 -18.16 -4.81 -26.52
C VAL A 300 -18.81 -6.01 -27.24
N PRO A 301 -19.64 -6.83 -26.56
CA PRO A 301 -20.30 -7.96 -27.22
C PRO A 301 -21.22 -7.52 -28.35
N ASP A 302 -21.27 -8.29 -29.45
CA ASP A 302 -22.13 -8.00 -30.61
C ASP A 302 -23.63 -7.93 -30.26
N SER A 303 -24.04 -8.58 -29.16
CA SER A 303 -25.41 -8.52 -28.64
C SER A 303 -25.79 -7.15 -28.07
N VAL A 304 -24.81 -6.29 -27.78
CA VAL A 304 -25.05 -4.96 -27.20
C VAL A 304 -25.47 -4.00 -28.30
N ALA A 305 -26.75 -3.61 -28.28
CA ALA A 305 -27.32 -2.72 -29.29
C ALA A 305 -26.72 -1.31 -29.29
N CYS A 306 -26.28 -0.80 -28.13
CA CYS A 306 -25.62 0.50 -28.03
C CYS A 306 -24.39 0.44 -27.11
N PRO A 307 -23.18 0.39 -27.67
CA PRO A 307 -21.93 0.33 -26.90
C PRO A 307 -21.79 1.46 -25.89
N THR A 308 -22.15 2.70 -26.25
CA THR A 308 -22.07 3.85 -25.35
C THR A 308 -22.95 3.69 -24.12
N ALA A 309 -24.20 3.28 -24.31
CA ALA A 309 -25.11 3.11 -23.18
C ALA A 309 -24.65 2.01 -22.23
N TRP A 310 -24.09 0.94 -22.78
CA TRP A 310 -23.58 -0.18 -21.99
C TRP A 310 -22.27 0.15 -21.25
N LEU A 311 -21.38 0.92 -21.87
CA LEU A 311 -20.13 1.36 -21.26
C LEU A 311 -20.31 2.46 -20.22
N MET A 312 -21.30 3.33 -20.41
CA MET A 312 -21.52 4.54 -19.59
C MET A 312 -22.67 4.39 -18.59
N SER A 313 -23.38 3.26 -18.59
CA SER A 313 -24.40 3.00 -17.56
C SER A 313 -23.73 2.75 -16.22
N GLU A 314 -24.26 3.39 -15.19
CA GLU A 314 -23.81 3.28 -13.80
C GLU A 314 -24.63 2.19 -13.08
N GLU A 315 -24.88 1.08 -13.78
CA GLU A 315 -25.43 -0.13 -13.17
C GLU A 315 -24.36 -0.71 -12.23
N PRO A 316 -24.71 -1.05 -10.99
CA PRO A 316 -23.72 -1.48 -10.01
C PRO A 316 -23.15 -2.86 -10.37
N GLY A 317 -21.91 -3.08 -9.97
CA GLY A 317 -21.19 -4.32 -10.25
C GLY A 317 -19.71 -4.19 -9.94
N TRP A 318 -18.93 -5.16 -10.41
CA TRP A 318 -17.48 -5.17 -10.26
C TRP A 318 -16.77 -5.53 -11.56
N LEU A 319 -15.55 -4.99 -11.70
CA LEU A 319 -14.52 -5.48 -12.59
C LEU A 319 -13.42 -6.14 -11.76
N LEU A 320 -13.23 -7.44 -11.94
CA LEU A 320 -12.25 -8.24 -11.20
C LEU A 320 -11.19 -8.79 -12.14
N GLN A 321 -9.92 -8.62 -11.81
CA GLN A 321 -8.83 -9.23 -12.57
C GLN A 321 -8.50 -10.60 -11.98
N ALA A 322 -8.62 -11.65 -12.80
CA ALA A 322 -8.20 -12.99 -12.41
C ALA A 322 -6.67 -13.11 -12.38
N ALA A 323 -6.15 -13.94 -11.48
CA ALA A 323 -4.71 -14.18 -11.39
C ALA A 323 -4.12 -14.86 -12.63
N SER A 324 -4.91 -15.71 -13.29
CA SER A 324 -4.59 -16.36 -14.56
C SER A 324 -5.87 -16.75 -15.31
N ASN A 325 -5.73 -17.28 -16.52
CA ASN A 325 -6.87 -17.82 -17.28
C ASN A 325 -7.51 -19.01 -16.55
N GLU A 326 -6.70 -19.86 -15.91
CA GLU A 326 -7.16 -21.00 -15.13
C GLU A 326 -7.90 -20.52 -13.88
N ALA A 327 -7.39 -19.48 -13.21
CA ALA A 327 -8.07 -18.87 -12.07
C ALA A 327 -9.42 -18.27 -12.46
N ALA A 328 -9.52 -17.65 -13.65
CA ALA A 328 -10.79 -17.16 -14.17
C ALA A 328 -11.81 -18.30 -14.31
N ASN A 329 -11.41 -19.45 -14.85
CA ASN A 329 -12.26 -20.64 -14.97
C ASN A 329 -12.66 -21.23 -13.61
N GLN A 330 -11.74 -21.25 -12.64
CA GLN A 330 -11.95 -21.79 -11.29
C GLN A 330 -12.80 -20.90 -10.39
N SER A 331 -12.82 -19.58 -10.64
CA SER A 331 -13.51 -18.61 -9.81
C SER A 331 -15.01 -18.89 -9.63
N GLY A 332 -15.64 -19.68 -10.51
CA GLY A 332 -17.05 -20.07 -10.37
C GLY A 332 -18.05 -18.91 -10.47
N VAL A 333 -17.58 -17.66 -10.56
CA VAL A 333 -18.34 -16.45 -10.89
C VAL A 333 -18.97 -16.56 -12.30
N GLY A 334 -18.64 -17.62 -13.04
CA GLY A 334 -19.33 -18.09 -14.23
C GLY A 334 -20.11 -19.41 -14.06
N SER A 335 -20.89 -19.62 -12.99
CA SER A 335 -22.01 -20.58 -13.07
C SER A 335 -23.14 -19.99 -13.95
N ALA A 336 -23.95 -20.82 -14.59
CA ALA A 336 -24.75 -20.46 -15.78
C ALA A 336 -25.72 -19.26 -15.66
N GLU A 337 -26.00 -18.77 -14.45
CA GLU A 337 -26.84 -17.57 -14.22
C GLU A 337 -26.06 -16.25 -14.17
N LEU A 338 -24.72 -16.30 -14.00
CA LEU A 338 -23.82 -15.13 -13.94
C LEU A 338 -22.81 -15.06 -15.10
N ARG A 339 -22.86 -16.02 -16.04
CA ARG A 339 -22.02 -16.00 -17.25
C ARG A 339 -22.46 -14.90 -18.22
N ARG A 340 -21.87 -13.72 -18.09
CA ARG A 340 -21.33 -13.03 -19.27
C ARG A 340 -19.87 -12.71 -19.03
N THR A 341 -19.03 -13.74 -19.12
CA THR A 341 -17.59 -13.55 -19.33
C THR A 341 -17.46 -12.78 -20.63
N ILE A 342 -17.09 -11.51 -20.54
CA ILE A 342 -16.61 -10.76 -21.69
C ILE A 342 -15.10 -10.97 -21.64
N ASP A 343 -14.54 -11.54 -22.71
CA ASP A 343 -13.10 -11.69 -22.83
C ASP A 343 -12.48 -10.29 -22.93
N TRP A 344 -12.01 -9.80 -21.79
CA TRP A 344 -11.24 -8.58 -21.70
C TRP A 344 -9.76 -8.95 -21.56
N SER A 345 -8.98 -8.75 -22.61
CA SER A 345 -7.53 -8.92 -22.53
C SER A 345 -6.87 -7.59 -22.16
N ALA A 346 -6.37 -7.50 -20.93
CA ALA A 346 -5.42 -6.46 -20.58
C ALA A 346 -4.06 -6.82 -21.20
N HIS A 347 -3.74 -6.25 -22.36
CA HIS A 347 -2.43 -6.43 -22.96
C HIS A 347 -1.42 -5.46 -22.31
N CYS A 348 -0.47 -6.03 -21.59
CA CYS A 348 0.66 -5.28 -21.03
C CYS A 348 1.75 -5.18 -22.09
N TRP A 349 1.99 -3.97 -22.57
CA TRP A 349 3.09 -3.71 -23.49
C TRP A 349 4.33 -3.38 -22.65
N PRO A 350 5.50 -4.00 -22.92
CA PRO A 350 6.76 -3.55 -22.35
C PRO A 350 6.95 -2.06 -22.69
N SER A 351 7.23 -1.25 -21.67
CA SER A 351 7.24 0.23 -21.64
C SER A 351 8.21 0.92 -22.61
N ASN A 352 8.80 0.20 -23.56
CA ASN A 352 9.76 0.75 -24.54
C ASN A 352 9.11 1.09 -25.89
N ARG A 353 7.79 0.91 -26.05
CA ARG A 353 7.08 1.11 -27.33
C ARG A 353 6.29 2.43 -27.42
N CYS A 354 6.64 3.43 -26.62
CA CYS A 354 6.15 4.82 -26.76
C CYS A 354 7.07 5.72 -27.62
N ARG A 355 8.01 5.14 -28.38
CA ARG A 355 8.75 5.84 -29.44
C ARG A 355 8.48 5.15 -30.78
N GLY A 356 7.45 5.59 -31.49
CA GLY A 356 7.15 5.12 -32.85
C GLY A 356 5.81 5.62 -33.37
N THR A 357 5.86 6.65 -34.22
CA THR A 357 4.91 7.09 -35.26
C THR A 357 3.40 6.86 -35.04
N GLU A 358 2.72 7.98 -34.76
CA GLU A 358 1.40 8.40 -35.26
C GLU A 358 0.27 7.34 -35.34
N ASP A 359 -0.41 7.13 -34.20
CA ASP A 359 -1.90 7.06 -34.07
C ASP A 359 -2.33 6.25 -32.83
N ARG A 360 -1.56 5.23 -32.41
CA ARG A 360 -1.94 4.38 -31.25
C ARG A 360 -1.58 4.96 -29.87
N CYS A 361 -0.63 5.89 -29.78
CA CYS A 361 -0.18 6.46 -28.50
C CYS A 361 -0.96 7.71 -28.05
N ARG A 362 -1.83 8.29 -28.89
CA ARG A 362 -2.55 9.53 -28.52
C ARG A 362 -3.61 9.30 -27.44
N GLY A 363 -4.24 8.12 -27.38
CA GLY A 363 -5.38 7.86 -26.49
C GLY A 363 -5.08 7.86 -24.98
N SER A 364 -4.00 7.24 -24.50
CA SER A 364 -3.78 7.05 -23.05
C SER A 364 -3.32 8.32 -22.32
N CYS A 365 -2.53 9.17 -22.98
CA CYS A 365 -2.10 10.45 -22.42
C CYS A 365 -3.28 11.42 -22.30
N ASP A 366 -4.16 11.45 -23.31
CA ASP A 366 -5.34 12.30 -23.32
C ASP A 366 -6.35 11.90 -22.23
N LEU A 367 -6.53 10.61 -21.96
CA LEU A 367 -7.43 10.11 -20.91
C LEU A 367 -6.89 10.39 -19.50
N ARG A 368 -5.60 10.12 -19.23
CA ARG A 368 -4.98 10.45 -17.94
C ARG A 368 -5.05 11.94 -17.68
N GLU A 369 -4.71 12.75 -18.68
CA GLU A 369 -4.75 14.20 -18.54
C GLU A 369 -6.17 14.71 -18.30
N ALA A 370 -7.17 14.19 -19.02
CA ALA A 370 -8.58 14.53 -18.78
C ALA A 370 -9.00 14.19 -17.34
N TRP A 371 -8.61 13.01 -16.85
CA TRP A 371 -8.93 12.56 -15.49
C TRP A 371 -8.19 13.35 -14.40
N GLU A 372 -6.92 13.73 -14.60
CA GLU A 372 -6.16 14.53 -13.63
C GLU A 372 -6.52 16.03 -13.66
N ARG A 373 -7.18 16.50 -14.73
CA ARG A 373 -7.47 17.92 -14.97
C ARG A 373 -8.22 18.60 -13.82
N PRO A 374 -9.31 18.05 -13.25
CA PRO A 374 -10.04 18.71 -12.16
C PRO A 374 -9.15 18.96 -10.96
N SER A 375 -8.39 17.93 -10.54
CA SER A 375 -7.44 18.06 -9.44
C SER A 375 -6.36 19.09 -9.71
N HIS A 376 -5.80 19.10 -10.92
CA HIS A 376 -4.74 20.06 -11.28
C HIS A 376 -5.24 21.51 -11.22
N GLN A 377 -6.44 21.79 -11.75
CA GLN A 377 -7.02 23.13 -11.69
C GLN A 377 -7.31 23.57 -10.26
N LEU A 378 -7.80 22.65 -9.42
CA LEU A 378 -8.04 22.94 -8.01
C LEU A 378 -6.75 23.17 -7.24
N GLU A 379 -5.66 22.42 -7.53
CA GLU A 379 -4.35 22.64 -6.90
C GLU A 379 -3.68 23.95 -7.32
N LEU A 380 -3.88 24.42 -8.55
CA LEU A 380 -3.37 25.75 -8.97
C LEU A 380 -3.92 26.90 -8.11
N ALA A 381 -5.12 26.75 -7.55
CA ALA A 381 -5.74 27.75 -6.67
C ALA A 381 -5.28 27.65 -5.20
N GLN A 382 -4.40 26.72 -4.91
CA GLN A 382 -4.33 26.10 -3.60
C GLN A 382 -2.88 25.91 -3.14
N CYS A 383 -1.99 25.43 -4.01
CA CYS A 383 -0.55 25.30 -3.78
C CYS A 383 0.25 26.27 -4.66
N GLN A 384 1.58 26.30 -4.50
CA GLN A 384 2.45 27.03 -5.42
C GLN A 384 2.26 26.55 -6.86
N PRO A 385 1.98 27.45 -7.84
CA PRO A 385 1.64 27.07 -9.21
C PRO A 385 2.70 26.22 -9.91
N ASP A 386 3.98 26.46 -9.62
CA ASP A 386 5.07 25.71 -10.25
C ASP A 386 5.14 24.26 -9.75
N CYS A 387 4.80 24.01 -8.47
CA CYS A 387 4.65 22.65 -7.95
C CYS A 387 3.47 21.93 -8.61
N ALA A 388 2.30 22.57 -8.74
CA ALA A 388 1.14 21.98 -9.42
C ALA A 388 1.44 21.62 -10.89
N ARG A 389 2.15 22.50 -11.61
CA ARG A 389 2.58 22.25 -13.00
C ARG A 389 3.62 21.13 -13.08
N SER A 390 4.54 21.08 -12.12
CA SER A 390 5.56 20.04 -12.03
C SER A 390 4.93 18.66 -11.77
N GLU A 391 3.93 18.57 -10.88
CA GLU A 391 3.18 17.33 -10.63
C GLU A 391 2.40 16.85 -11.85
N LEU A 392 1.73 17.74 -12.58
CA LEU A 392 1.05 17.34 -13.82
C LEU A 392 2.04 16.82 -14.87
N ARG A 393 3.21 17.46 -15.01
CA ARG A 393 4.27 17.00 -15.92
C ARG A 393 4.78 15.63 -15.51
N TYR A 394 5.07 15.44 -14.23
CA TYR A 394 5.46 14.15 -13.67
C TYR A 394 4.44 13.05 -14.00
N LEU A 395 3.14 13.30 -13.81
CA LEU A 395 2.09 12.32 -14.09
C LEU A 395 1.93 12.00 -15.58
N ARG A 396 2.23 12.95 -16.48
CA ARG A 396 2.23 12.73 -17.93
C ARG A 396 3.42 11.88 -18.39
N GLU A 397 4.58 12.08 -17.79
CA GLU A 397 5.84 11.44 -18.19
C GLU A 397 6.11 10.11 -17.46
N ALA A 398 5.37 9.84 -16.38
CA ALA A 398 5.57 8.66 -15.54
C ALA A 398 5.40 7.34 -16.33
N GLY A 399 6.48 6.54 -16.35
CA GLY A 399 6.57 5.24 -17.05
C GLY A 399 6.30 4.01 -16.16
N GLY A 400 5.76 4.19 -14.96
CA GLY A 400 5.20 3.10 -14.16
C GLY A 400 6.14 2.28 -13.30
N ALA A 401 7.38 2.72 -13.06
CA ALA A 401 8.31 1.98 -12.21
C ALA A 401 8.94 2.88 -11.14
N ASN A 402 8.33 2.93 -9.94
CA ASN A 402 9.15 3.11 -8.75
C ASN A 402 9.80 1.75 -8.48
N GLN A 403 11.12 1.66 -8.64
CA GLN A 403 11.85 0.44 -8.36
C GLN A 403 12.35 0.50 -6.92
N TYR A 404 11.60 -0.12 -6.02
CA TYR A 404 12.09 -0.35 -4.67
C TYR A 404 13.21 -1.39 -4.72
N VAL A 405 14.35 -1.05 -4.15
CA VAL A 405 15.53 -1.91 -4.06
C VAL A 405 15.89 -2.02 -2.59
N ALA A 406 15.82 -3.21 -2.01
CA ALA A 406 16.35 -3.46 -0.68
C ALA A 406 17.72 -4.15 -0.82
N THR A 407 18.77 -3.51 -0.32
CA THR A 407 20.16 -4.03 -0.38
C THR A 407 20.57 -4.79 0.88
N ALA A 408 19.80 -4.64 1.98
CA ALA A 408 20.01 -5.42 3.19
C ALA A 408 19.73 -6.91 2.89
N THR A 409 20.76 -7.75 3.05
CA THR A 409 20.73 -9.17 2.70
C THR A 409 20.17 -10.07 3.80
N GLU A 410 20.00 -9.55 5.02
CA GLU A 410 19.38 -10.31 6.10
C GLU A 410 17.87 -10.13 6.08
N PRO A 411 17.08 -11.21 6.03
CA PRO A 411 15.64 -11.10 6.22
C PRO A 411 15.42 -10.44 7.58
N CYS A 412 14.65 -9.36 7.62
CA CYS A 412 14.19 -8.74 8.85
C CYS A 412 13.31 -9.75 9.60
N LEU A 413 13.94 -10.71 10.26
CA LEU A 413 13.29 -11.66 11.16
C LEU A 413 13.01 -10.89 12.43
N LEU A 414 11.95 -10.08 12.39
CA LEU A 414 11.38 -9.51 13.60
C LEU A 414 11.18 -10.70 14.57
N PRO A 415 11.76 -10.66 15.78
CA PRO A 415 11.58 -11.72 16.75
C PRO A 415 10.08 -11.92 16.99
N SER A 416 9.63 -13.18 17.06
CA SER A 416 8.25 -13.48 17.43
C SER A 416 7.92 -12.88 18.79
N VAL A 417 6.64 -12.64 19.07
CA VAL A 417 6.20 -12.15 20.39
C VAL A 417 6.73 -13.06 21.51
N ASP A 418 6.69 -14.37 21.33
CA ASP A 418 7.25 -15.33 22.30
C ASP A 418 8.76 -15.14 22.50
N ARG A 419 9.51 -14.91 21.41
CA ARG A 419 10.94 -14.63 21.49
C ARG A 419 11.21 -13.32 22.22
N LEU A 420 10.43 -12.26 21.94
CA LEU A 420 10.53 -10.98 22.65
C LEU A 420 10.26 -11.12 24.15
N LEU A 421 9.28 -11.94 24.53
CA LEU A 421 8.94 -12.22 25.93
C LEU A 421 10.02 -13.07 26.62
N ALA A 422 10.71 -13.94 25.88
CA ALA A 422 11.78 -14.80 26.39
C ALA A 422 13.15 -14.09 26.51
N MET A 423 13.31 -12.86 26.00
CA MET A 423 14.59 -12.13 26.09
C MET A 423 14.88 -11.72 27.54
N GLU A 424 15.89 -12.34 28.16
CA GLU A 424 16.29 -12.06 29.55
C GLU A 424 16.84 -10.64 29.76
N ARG A 425 17.46 -10.04 28.75
CA ARG A 425 18.01 -8.67 28.80
C ARG A 425 17.58 -7.88 27.57
N ARG A 426 16.96 -6.73 27.81
CA ARG A 426 16.55 -5.77 26.78
C ARG A 426 17.08 -4.39 27.11
N PHE A 427 17.65 -3.71 26.10
CA PHE A 427 18.00 -2.31 26.24
C PHE A 427 16.73 -1.46 26.32
N THR A 428 16.77 -0.39 27.13
CA THR A 428 15.64 0.53 27.27
C THR A 428 15.79 1.69 26.29
N VAL A 429 14.70 2.06 25.61
CA VAL A 429 14.60 3.30 24.81
C VAL A 429 13.44 4.12 25.35
N ALA A 430 13.68 5.42 25.55
CA ALA A 430 12.62 6.36 25.94
C ALA A 430 12.01 7.00 24.70
N ILE A 431 10.70 6.92 24.57
CA ILE A 431 9.91 7.54 23.51
C ILE A 431 9.42 8.86 24.08
N ILE A 432 10.05 9.95 23.65
CA ILE A 432 9.79 11.28 24.19
C ILE A 432 8.68 11.94 23.36
N ARG A 433 7.60 12.35 24.03
CA ARG A 433 6.46 13.06 23.41
C ARG A 433 6.07 14.32 24.18
N GLU A 434 5.36 15.21 23.51
CA GLU A 434 4.84 16.47 24.06
C GLU A 434 3.34 16.61 23.76
N GLU A 435 2.67 17.56 24.41
CA GLU A 435 1.32 17.99 24.04
C GLU A 435 1.24 18.29 22.53
N GLY A 436 0.35 17.60 21.82
CA GLY A 436 0.15 17.75 20.37
C GLY A 436 1.01 16.81 19.49
N SER A 437 1.96 16.08 20.07
CA SER A 437 2.58 14.93 19.40
C SER A 437 1.54 13.84 19.12
N ASN A 438 1.72 13.08 18.02
CA ASN A 438 0.74 12.06 17.61
C ASN A 438 1.35 10.81 16.92
N GLY A 439 2.68 10.72 16.86
CA GLY A 439 3.40 9.60 16.26
C GLY A 439 4.09 8.68 17.28
N ASP A 440 3.62 8.66 18.52
CA ASP A 440 4.24 8.00 19.66
C ASP A 440 3.99 6.49 19.72
N ARG A 441 2.76 6.04 19.41
CA ARG A 441 2.36 4.64 19.57
C ARG A 441 3.05 3.71 18.58
N GLU A 442 3.12 4.14 17.33
CA GLU A 442 3.79 3.42 16.26
C GLU A 442 5.32 3.45 16.41
N MET A 443 5.88 4.55 16.94
CA MET A 443 7.30 4.61 17.30
C MET A 443 7.61 3.60 18.40
N ALA A 444 6.78 3.55 19.45
CA ALA A 444 6.88 2.57 20.51
C ALA A 444 6.77 1.14 19.97
N ALA A 445 5.79 0.87 19.09
CA ALA A 445 5.62 -0.44 18.47
C ALA A 445 6.84 -0.87 17.64
N ALA A 446 7.43 0.04 16.86
CA ALA A 446 8.61 -0.24 16.05
C ALA A 446 9.83 -0.60 16.90
N PHE A 447 10.10 0.16 17.98
CA PHE A 447 11.20 -0.16 18.90
C PHE A 447 10.94 -1.46 19.69
N TYR A 448 9.69 -1.71 20.09
CA TYR A 448 9.32 -2.96 20.73
C TYR A 448 9.55 -4.16 19.81
N ALA A 449 9.14 -4.06 18.53
CA ALA A 449 9.39 -5.08 17.52
C ALA A 449 10.88 -5.35 17.28
N ALA A 450 11.72 -4.32 17.42
CA ALA A 450 13.17 -4.42 17.34
C ALA A 450 13.84 -5.02 18.60
N GLY A 451 13.07 -5.39 19.64
CA GLY A 451 13.59 -6.04 20.85
C GLY A 451 13.89 -5.11 22.02
N PHE A 452 13.54 -3.82 21.93
CA PHE A 452 13.76 -2.88 23.02
C PHE A 452 12.68 -2.98 24.10
N ARG A 453 13.06 -2.65 25.34
CA ARG A 453 12.11 -2.22 26.36
C ARG A 453 11.77 -0.76 26.09
N VAL A 454 10.49 -0.45 25.94
CA VAL A 454 10.03 0.90 25.61
C VAL A 454 9.51 1.60 26.86
N LEU A 455 9.93 2.84 27.07
CA LEU A 455 9.43 3.73 28.11
C LEU A 455 8.71 4.91 27.43
N ASP A 456 7.42 5.10 27.70
CA ASP A 456 6.69 6.30 27.29
C ASP A 456 7.05 7.44 28.25
N VAL A 457 7.53 8.56 27.73
CA VAL A 457 8.00 9.69 28.53
C VAL A 457 7.48 10.99 27.93
N THR A 458 6.69 11.72 28.70
CA THR A 458 6.34 13.09 28.36
C THR A 458 7.43 14.05 28.77
N THR A 459 7.53 15.22 28.12
CA THR A 459 8.41 16.29 28.62
C THR A 459 8.06 16.69 30.07
N GLY A 460 6.78 16.57 30.46
CA GLY A 460 6.32 16.78 31.83
C GLY A 460 6.92 15.80 32.84
N ASP A 461 7.05 14.53 32.47
CA ASP A 461 7.67 13.49 33.33
C ASP A 461 9.16 13.77 33.58
N LEU A 462 9.84 14.39 32.60
CA LEU A 462 11.22 14.87 32.73
C LEU A 462 11.33 16.20 33.50
N ALA A 463 10.23 16.95 33.61
CA ALA A 463 10.19 18.26 34.25
C ALA A 463 9.90 18.18 35.76
N ALA A 464 9.36 17.06 36.24
CA ALA A 464 9.01 16.87 37.65
C ALA A 464 10.25 16.92 38.57
N ASP A 465 10.55 18.11 39.09
CA ASP A 465 11.50 18.38 40.16
C ASP A 465 10.79 19.13 41.30
N GLY A 466 10.49 18.47 42.42
CA GLY A 466 10.35 19.16 43.71
C GLY A 466 8.97 19.26 44.38
N ASP A 467 7.87 18.81 43.76
CA ASP A 467 6.52 18.87 44.37
C ASP A 467 6.01 17.53 44.94
N GLY A 468 6.93 16.59 45.20
CA GLY A 468 6.61 15.28 45.82
C GLY A 468 6.30 14.15 44.83
N GLU A 469 6.44 14.39 43.53
CA GLU A 469 6.47 13.36 42.49
C GLU A 469 7.92 13.10 42.04
N ASP A 470 8.31 11.82 41.97
CA ASP A 470 9.63 11.42 41.49
C ASP A 470 9.67 11.57 39.95
N GLY A 471 10.47 12.51 39.43
CA GLY A 471 10.68 12.67 37.98
C GLY A 471 11.35 11.46 37.31
N VAL A 472 11.13 11.29 36.01
CA VAL A 472 11.68 10.16 35.25
C VAL A 472 13.13 10.44 34.84
N SER A 473 14.07 9.61 35.31
CA SER A 473 15.47 9.70 34.87
C SER A 473 15.75 8.87 33.61
N LEU A 474 16.54 9.44 32.70
CA LEU A 474 17.02 8.79 31.48
C LEU A 474 18.35 8.03 31.71
N ALA A 475 18.82 7.89 32.96
CA ALA A 475 20.09 7.23 33.29
C ALA A 475 20.18 5.78 32.76
N ASP A 476 19.08 5.02 32.87
CA ASP A 476 19.01 3.61 32.44
C ASP A 476 18.62 3.42 30.96
N CYS A 477 18.37 4.52 30.25
CA CYS A 477 18.02 4.50 28.83
C CYS A 477 19.27 4.41 27.96
N ARG A 478 19.24 3.48 26.99
CA ARG A 478 20.27 3.32 25.96
C ARG A 478 20.11 4.32 24.82
N GLY A 479 18.90 4.81 24.59
CA GLY A 479 18.63 5.85 23.61
C GLY A 479 17.29 6.52 23.83
N VAL A 480 17.05 7.57 23.04
CA VAL A 480 15.79 8.31 23.01
C VAL A 480 15.25 8.42 21.59
N ALA A 481 13.93 8.40 21.44
CA ALA A 481 13.27 8.72 20.18
C ALA A 481 12.28 9.87 20.38
N PHE A 482 12.48 10.98 19.66
CA PHE A 482 11.55 12.09 19.63
C PHE A 482 10.51 11.84 18.52
N VAL A 483 9.25 11.78 18.93
CA VAL A 483 8.14 11.38 18.07
C VAL A 483 7.72 12.47 17.08
N GLY A 484 6.97 12.07 16.05
CA GLY A 484 6.33 13.01 15.12
C GLY A 484 5.05 13.63 15.67
N GLY A 485 4.51 14.61 14.94
CA GLY A 485 3.23 15.24 15.21
C GLY A 485 3.26 16.75 15.09
N PHE A 486 2.44 17.43 15.90
CA PHE A 486 2.29 18.87 15.88
C PHE A 486 2.37 19.39 17.31
N SER A 487 3.53 19.30 17.96
CA SER A 487 3.69 19.79 19.34
C SER A 487 3.19 21.23 19.44
N TYR A 488 2.28 21.52 20.39
CA TYR A 488 1.58 22.81 20.52
C TYR A 488 0.90 23.29 19.21
N ALA A 489 0.39 22.35 18.41
CA ALA A 489 -0.19 22.60 17.08
C ALA A 489 0.74 23.39 16.13
N ASP A 490 2.06 23.28 16.34
CA ASP A 490 3.09 24.05 15.64
C ASP A 490 2.90 25.58 15.71
N VAL A 491 2.16 26.06 16.71
CA VAL A 491 1.97 27.50 16.96
C VAL A 491 3.33 28.13 17.29
N LEU A 492 3.58 29.33 16.74
CA LEU A 492 4.87 30.02 16.71
C LEU A 492 5.92 29.39 15.77
N GLY A 493 5.63 28.25 15.14
CA GLY A 493 6.46 27.50 14.20
C GLY A 493 6.77 26.09 14.70
N SER A 494 6.99 25.13 13.79
CA SER A 494 7.02 23.72 14.17
C SER A 494 8.10 23.39 15.20
N ALA A 495 7.74 22.61 16.22
CA ALA A 495 8.56 22.20 17.36
C ALA A 495 9.17 23.33 18.22
N LYS A 496 8.79 24.61 18.02
CA LYS A 496 9.38 25.71 18.81
C LYS A 496 9.00 25.66 20.29
N GLY A 497 7.72 25.41 20.60
CA GLY A 497 7.27 25.25 21.98
C GLY A 497 7.98 24.09 22.67
N TRP A 498 8.12 22.96 21.98
CA TRP A 498 8.82 21.79 22.50
C TRP A 498 10.31 22.07 22.73
N ALA A 499 10.99 22.74 21.79
CA ALA A 499 12.38 23.16 21.96
C ALA A 499 12.57 24.11 23.15
N ALA A 500 11.63 25.04 23.37
CA ALA A 500 11.67 25.96 24.51
C ALA A 500 11.59 25.20 25.84
N GLN A 501 10.75 24.18 25.96
CA GLN A 501 10.68 23.33 27.15
C GLN A 501 12.02 22.62 27.41
N VAL A 502 12.64 22.05 26.36
CA VAL A 502 13.93 21.36 26.47
C VAL A 502 15.09 22.31 26.81
N GLN A 503 15.07 23.54 26.32
CA GLN A 503 16.15 24.51 26.52
C GLN A 503 16.04 25.26 27.84
N PHE A 504 14.82 25.62 28.26
CA PHE A 504 14.61 26.52 29.39
C PHE A 504 14.21 25.81 30.67
N HIS A 505 13.71 24.58 30.63
CA HIS A 505 13.41 23.81 31.83
C HIS A 505 14.68 23.10 32.36
N PRO A 506 15.19 23.41 33.56
CA PRO A 506 16.50 22.92 34.01
C PRO A 506 16.62 21.40 34.10
N SER A 507 15.58 20.69 34.56
CA SER A 507 15.60 19.23 34.70
C SER A 507 15.61 18.52 33.35
N VAL A 508 14.64 18.85 32.48
CA VAL A 508 14.55 18.36 31.10
C VAL A 508 15.86 18.56 30.33
N HIS A 509 16.42 19.77 30.40
CA HIS A 509 17.69 20.09 29.77
C HIS A 509 18.81 19.15 30.26
N ARG A 510 18.93 19.00 31.59
CA ARG A 510 19.95 18.18 32.23
C ARG A 510 19.86 16.71 31.83
N GLU A 511 18.66 16.12 31.84
CA GLU A 511 18.46 14.70 31.52
C GLU A 511 18.79 14.38 30.04
N LEU A 512 18.32 15.22 29.11
CA LEU A 512 18.56 15.02 27.68
C LEU A 512 20.03 15.28 27.29
N ASP A 513 20.64 16.32 27.86
CA ASP A 513 22.05 16.65 27.67
C ASP A 513 22.98 15.57 28.24
N ALA A 514 22.65 15.06 29.44
CA ALA A 514 23.36 13.93 30.05
C ALA A 514 23.28 12.66 29.17
N LEU A 515 22.15 12.41 28.50
CA LEU A 515 22.03 11.29 27.56
C LEU A 515 22.83 11.52 26.28
N ARG A 516 22.77 12.72 25.69
CA ARG A 516 23.49 13.08 24.45
C ARG A 516 25.01 12.91 24.58
N ARG A 517 25.58 13.29 25.73
CA ARG A 517 27.03 13.19 25.99
C ARG A 517 27.55 11.77 26.19
N ARG A 518 26.69 10.80 26.56
CA ARG A 518 27.13 9.41 26.74
C ARG A 518 27.63 8.87 25.40
N GLY A 519 28.89 8.42 25.34
CA GLY A 519 29.49 7.88 24.11
C GLY A 519 28.84 6.59 23.60
N ASN A 520 27.95 6.00 24.40
CA ASN A 520 27.27 4.76 24.12
C ASN A 520 25.75 4.94 23.96
N SER A 521 25.23 6.17 23.89
CA SER A 521 23.80 6.43 23.61
C SER A 521 23.53 6.64 22.12
N PHE A 522 22.26 6.50 21.73
CA PHE A 522 21.74 6.90 20.42
C PHE A 522 20.50 7.79 20.55
N SER A 523 20.18 8.56 19.50
CA SER A 523 18.86 9.21 19.40
C SER A 523 18.27 9.13 18.00
N LEU A 524 16.94 9.16 17.93
CA LEU A 524 16.17 9.26 16.70
C LEU A 524 15.18 10.42 16.81
N GLY A 525 15.11 11.31 15.81
CA GLY A 525 14.07 12.33 15.71
C GLY A 525 13.33 12.19 14.41
N VAL A 526 12.01 12.02 14.46
CA VAL A 526 11.18 11.87 13.26
C VAL A 526 10.21 13.03 13.14
N CYS A 527 10.16 13.66 11.97
CA CYS A 527 9.29 14.79 11.63
C CYS A 527 9.37 15.92 12.68
N ASN A 528 8.39 16.04 13.58
CA ASN A 528 8.43 17.02 14.68
C ASN A 528 9.61 16.81 15.63
N GLY A 529 9.99 15.56 15.89
CA GLY A 529 11.22 15.23 16.62
C GLY A 529 12.50 15.59 15.85
N CYS A 530 12.48 15.54 14.51
CA CYS A 530 13.58 16.04 13.68
C CYS A 530 13.69 17.57 13.77
N GLN A 531 12.55 18.26 13.73
CA GLN A 531 12.48 19.72 13.92
C GLN A 531 12.98 20.13 15.30
N LEU A 532 12.61 19.39 16.36
CA LEU A 532 13.13 19.58 17.70
C LEU A 532 14.66 19.46 17.70
N MET A 533 15.20 18.34 17.20
CA MET A 533 16.66 18.09 17.17
C MET A 533 17.45 19.19 16.46
N ALA A 534 16.91 19.73 15.35
CA ALA A 534 17.51 20.87 14.67
C ALA A 534 17.53 22.13 15.57
N ARG A 535 16.42 22.43 16.25
CA ARG A 535 16.29 23.64 17.09
C ARG A 535 17.13 23.60 18.37
N ILE A 536 17.35 22.42 18.94
CA ILE A 536 18.19 22.25 20.14
C ILE A 536 19.68 22.05 19.80
N GLY A 537 20.06 22.21 18.53
CA GLY A 537 21.45 22.16 18.08
C GLY A 537 22.05 20.76 18.02
N TRP A 538 21.25 19.69 18.08
CA TRP A 538 21.76 18.32 18.07
C TRP A 538 22.31 17.88 16.70
N LEU A 539 22.09 18.67 15.65
CA LEU A 539 22.54 18.43 14.28
C LEU A 539 23.78 19.25 13.88
N ASP A 540 24.22 20.19 14.71
CA ASP A 540 25.17 21.25 14.33
C ASP A 540 26.65 20.84 14.41
N GLY A 541 26.93 19.65 14.96
CA GLY A 541 28.29 19.18 15.26
C GLY A 541 28.68 19.50 16.69
N ASP A 542 29.62 18.72 17.24
CA ASP A 542 30.20 19.02 18.56
C ASP A 542 31.14 20.23 18.41
N SER A 543 30.58 21.43 18.25
CA SER A 543 31.32 22.69 18.34
C SER A 543 31.04 23.33 19.69
N ASP A 544 31.93 23.11 20.64
CA ASP A 544 32.03 23.84 21.93
C ASP A 544 32.36 25.34 21.75
N SER A 545 32.27 25.88 20.54
CA SER A 545 32.53 27.30 20.27
C SER A 545 31.25 28.10 20.46
N GLY A 546 31.12 28.73 21.62
CA GLY A 546 30.12 29.75 21.93
C GLY A 546 30.26 31.02 21.08
N SER A 547 30.16 30.90 19.75
CA SER A 547 30.03 32.03 18.84
C SER A 547 28.56 32.36 18.63
N SER A 548 28.17 33.55 19.06
CA SER A 548 26.86 34.17 18.92
C SER A 548 26.50 34.59 17.48
N ASP A 549 27.04 33.91 16.46
CA ASP A 549 26.68 34.20 15.07
C ASP A 549 25.36 33.50 14.72
N SER A 550 24.41 34.30 14.26
CA SER A 550 22.97 34.07 14.33
C SER A 550 22.36 33.11 13.29
N SER A 551 23.16 32.23 12.68
CA SER A 551 22.63 31.23 11.73
C SER A 551 22.92 29.82 12.21
N ALA A 552 21.90 29.15 12.77
CA ALA A 552 21.97 27.72 13.01
C ALA A 552 22.33 27.00 11.69
N PRO A 553 23.34 26.13 11.66
CA PRO A 553 23.86 25.55 10.43
C PRO A 553 22.89 24.55 9.78
N VAL A 554 21.84 24.12 10.51
CA VAL A 554 20.69 23.40 9.98
C VAL A 554 19.40 24.08 10.44
N THR A 555 18.57 24.52 9.48
CA THR A 555 17.20 25.00 9.76
C THR A 555 16.17 24.26 8.91
N LEU A 556 14.92 24.24 9.39
CA LEU A 556 13.78 23.68 8.68
C LEU A 556 12.80 24.80 8.34
N GLU A 557 12.40 24.83 7.09
CA GLU A 557 11.57 25.86 6.48
C GLU A 557 10.26 25.26 5.93
N PRO A 558 9.25 26.11 5.66
CA PRO A 558 8.05 25.69 4.94
C PRO A 558 8.39 25.00 3.61
N ASN A 559 7.65 23.96 3.27
CA ASN A 559 7.80 23.25 2.00
C ASN A 559 7.71 24.21 0.81
N LEU A 560 8.44 23.95 -0.28
CA LEU A 560 8.32 24.74 -1.53
C LEU A 560 6.89 24.85 -2.06
N SER A 561 6.04 23.84 -1.82
CA SER A 561 4.64 23.85 -2.22
C SER A 561 3.78 24.87 -1.47
N GLY A 562 4.26 25.41 -0.34
CA GLY A 562 3.49 26.22 0.59
C GLY A 562 2.42 25.43 1.35
N ARG A 563 2.51 24.10 1.38
CA ARG A 563 1.47 23.21 1.94
C ARG A 563 2.02 22.01 2.69
N PHE A 564 1.17 21.47 3.57
CA PHE A 564 1.30 20.11 4.08
C PHE A 564 1.21 19.11 2.92
N ARG A 565 2.14 18.16 2.87
CA ARG A 565 2.20 17.12 1.83
C ARG A 565 2.36 15.75 2.46
N VAL A 566 1.62 14.80 1.90
CA VAL A 566 1.83 13.37 2.16
C VAL A 566 2.25 12.61 0.90
N SER A 567 3.46 12.05 0.90
CA SER A 567 3.99 11.23 -0.20
C SER A 567 4.70 9.99 0.32
N LEU A 568 4.77 8.95 -0.51
CA LEU A 568 5.76 7.89 -0.38
C LEU A 568 6.94 8.29 -1.27
N SER A 569 8.10 8.54 -0.69
CA SER A 569 9.27 8.99 -1.44
C SER A 569 10.39 7.96 -1.31
N ASP A 570 11.12 7.76 -2.41
CA ASP A 570 12.27 6.85 -2.47
C ASP A 570 13.50 7.52 -1.87
N CYS A 571 14.19 6.82 -0.95
CA CYS A 571 15.40 7.33 -0.29
C CYS A 571 16.56 6.32 -0.25
N PRO A 572 17.74 6.60 -0.86
CA PRO A 572 18.96 5.83 -0.66
C PRO A 572 19.62 6.19 0.67
N SER A 573 20.23 5.18 1.31
CA SER A 573 20.96 5.37 2.57
C SER A 573 22.48 5.41 2.38
N PHE A 574 23.19 6.10 3.29
CA PHE A 574 24.64 6.18 3.30
C PHE A 574 25.27 5.63 4.59
N ALA A 575 26.44 5.01 4.43
CA ALA A 575 27.07 4.03 5.33
C ALA A 575 27.51 4.51 6.75
N ASN A 576 27.32 5.79 7.11
CA ASN A 576 27.96 6.37 8.30
C ASN A 576 27.06 6.47 9.54
N PHE A 577 25.84 5.93 9.49
CA PHE A 577 24.86 6.00 10.58
C PHE A 577 24.49 4.63 11.12
N LEU A 578 24.44 4.50 12.46
CA LEU A 578 24.17 3.23 13.13
C LEU A 578 22.82 2.64 12.70
N SER A 579 21.79 3.47 12.61
CA SER A 579 20.41 3.04 12.36
C SER A 579 20.12 2.63 10.91
N VAL A 580 21.02 2.90 9.95
CA VAL A 580 20.87 2.53 8.52
C VAL A 580 22.05 1.71 8.01
N ARG A 581 22.83 1.14 8.93
CA ARG A 581 23.98 0.29 8.58
C ARG A 581 23.49 -0.91 7.76
N GLY A 582 24.14 -1.14 6.61
CA GLY A 582 23.79 -2.25 5.70
C GLY A 582 22.63 -1.95 4.75
N MET A 583 22.02 -0.76 4.82
CA MET A 583 20.95 -0.34 3.90
C MET A 583 21.49 0.55 2.77
N SER A 584 22.81 0.67 2.62
CA SER A 584 23.41 1.54 1.60
C SER A 584 22.88 1.18 0.22
N ASP A 585 22.54 2.17 -0.59
CA ASP A 585 21.95 2.00 -1.93
C ASP A 585 20.52 1.38 -1.96
N SER A 586 19.89 1.15 -0.80
CA SER A 586 18.48 0.73 -0.75
C SER A 586 17.57 1.87 -1.21
N ARG A 587 16.66 1.64 -2.14
CA ARG A 587 15.59 2.57 -2.54
C ARG A 587 14.28 2.10 -1.94
N LEU A 588 13.80 2.80 -0.91
CA LEU A 588 12.61 2.41 -0.16
C LEU A 588 11.57 3.52 -0.20
N GLY A 589 10.31 3.16 -0.40
CA GLY A 589 9.21 4.08 -0.22
C GLY A 589 8.96 4.34 1.27
N VAL A 590 9.06 5.60 1.69
CA VAL A 590 8.79 6.01 3.08
C VAL A 590 7.77 7.15 3.12
N TRP A 591 6.82 7.08 4.06
CA TRP A 591 5.82 8.12 4.26
C TRP A 591 6.47 9.44 4.69
N SER A 592 6.26 10.52 3.96
CA SER A 592 6.55 11.88 4.40
C SER A 592 5.23 12.59 4.62
N ALA A 593 5.00 13.16 5.81
CA ALA A 593 3.75 13.84 6.18
C ALA A 593 4.06 15.12 6.96
N HIS A 594 4.28 16.24 6.28
CA HIS A 594 4.72 17.48 6.94
C HIS A 594 4.47 18.75 6.10
N GLY A 595 4.38 19.90 6.77
CA GLY A 595 4.29 21.24 6.15
C GLY A 595 5.58 22.06 6.20
N GLU A 596 6.44 21.80 7.18
CA GLU A 596 7.71 22.50 7.45
C GLU A 596 8.89 21.52 7.47
N GLY A 597 9.18 20.87 6.34
CA GLY A 597 10.25 19.86 6.27
C GLY A 597 11.36 20.18 5.29
N ARG A 598 11.43 21.42 4.78
CA ARG A 598 12.49 21.82 3.85
C ARG A 598 13.77 22.11 4.63
N PHE A 599 14.80 21.30 4.45
CA PHE A 599 16.11 21.54 5.05
C PHE A 599 16.83 22.68 4.34
N SER A 600 17.33 23.63 5.14
CA SER A 600 18.32 24.62 4.75
C SER A 600 19.59 24.33 5.53
N VAL A 601 20.63 23.87 4.83
CA VAL A 601 21.87 23.35 5.41
C VAL A 601 23.05 24.11 4.86
N ALA A 602 23.99 24.49 5.71
CA ALA A 602 25.24 25.13 5.27
C ALA A 602 26.08 24.20 4.38
N ASP A 603 26.70 24.75 3.33
CA ASP A 603 27.53 24.00 2.36
C ASP A 603 28.65 23.17 3.00
N SER A 604 29.19 23.65 4.12
CA SER A 604 30.23 22.96 4.90
C SER A 604 29.76 21.61 5.46
N LEU A 605 28.49 21.48 5.84
CA LEU A 605 27.92 20.23 6.34
C LEU A 605 27.61 19.24 5.21
N LEU A 606 27.25 19.75 4.03
CA LEU A 606 27.02 18.93 2.84
C LEU A 606 28.32 18.32 2.32
N ALA A 607 29.40 19.11 2.29
CA ALA A 607 30.73 18.68 1.86
C ALA A 607 31.33 17.57 2.76
N ALA A 608 30.88 17.47 4.02
CA ALA A 608 31.37 16.48 4.98
C ALA A 608 30.80 15.07 4.78
N GLY A 609 29.94 14.83 3.78
CA GLY A 609 29.40 13.49 3.48
C GLY A 609 28.45 12.96 4.55
N ARG A 610 27.75 13.85 5.25
CA ARG A 610 26.96 13.54 6.47
C ARG A 610 25.49 13.26 6.20
N VAL A 611 25.14 12.98 4.94
CA VAL A 611 23.75 12.84 4.51
C VAL A 611 23.28 11.40 4.60
N PRO A 612 22.32 11.04 5.47
CA PRO A 612 21.85 9.67 5.56
C PRO A 612 20.77 9.33 4.52
N LEU A 613 20.00 10.30 4.02
CA LEU A 613 18.82 10.07 3.17
C LEU A 613 18.68 11.22 2.15
N VAL A 614 18.25 10.90 0.93
CA VAL A 614 17.91 11.87 -0.12
C VAL A 614 16.65 11.46 -0.85
N TYR A 615 15.86 12.39 -1.37
CA TYR A 615 14.74 12.01 -2.24
C TYR A 615 15.23 11.69 -3.64
N VAL A 616 14.70 10.63 -4.26
CA VAL A 616 15.04 10.26 -5.63
C VAL A 616 13.83 10.26 -6.57
N ASP A 617 14.10 10.38 -7.87
CA ASP A 617 13.10 10.26 -8.94
C ASP A 617 12.84 8.79 -9.35
N GLN A 618 12.06 8.57 -10.41
CA GLN A 618 11.74 7.23 -10.92
C GLN A 618 12.96 6.46 -11.48
N ALA A 619 14.02 7.16 -11.91
CA ALA A 619 15.29 6.53 -12.27
C ALA A 619 16.11 6.16 -11.01
N GLY A 620 15.69 6.68 -9.86
CA GLY A 620 16.35 6.59 -8.57
C GLY A 620 17.57 7.49 -8.47
N GLU A 621 17.57 8.57 -9.24
CA GLU A 621 18.55 9.65 -9.15
C GLU A 621 18.06 10.72 -8.15
N ALA A 622 18.99 11.28 -7.37
CA ALA A 622 18.67 12.31 -6.38
C ALA A 622 17.99 13.52 -7.05
N THR A 623 16.88 14.00 -6.47
CA THR A 623 16.06 15.02 -7.10
C THR A 623 15.54 16.06 -6.11
N GLU A 624 15.43 17.29 -6.62
CA GLU A 624 14.74 18.41 -5.97
C GLU A 624 13.36 18.66 -6.61
N SER A 625 13.02 17.89 -7.64
CA SER A 625 11.78 18.09 -8.39
C SER A 625 10.57 17.57 -7.63
N TYR A 626 9.52 18.39 -7.58
CA TYR A 626 8.22 18.01 -7.07
C TYR A 626 7.49 17.08 -8.05
N PRO A 627 6.73 16.05 -7.60
CA PRO A 627 6.45 15.67 -6.21
C PRO A 627 7.41 14.62 -5.64
N CYS A 628 8.38 14.11 -6.41
CA CYS A 628 9.35 13.11 -5.96
C CYS A 628 10.08 13.58 -4.69
N ASN A 629 10.49 14.86 -4.69
CA ASN A 629 10.85 15.61 -3.52
C ASN A 629 9.65 16.43 -3.03
N PRO A 630 9.00 16.06 -1.91
CA PRO A 630 7.76 16.69 -1.47
C PRO A 630 7.96 18.10 -0.91
N ASN A 631 9.19 18.50 -0.60
CA ASN A 631 9.45 19.69 0.21
C ASN A 631 10.54 20.62 -0.35
N GLY A 632 11.34 20.15 -1.29
CA GLY A 632 12.42 20.90 -1.93
C GLY A 632 13.75 20.84 -1.20
N SER A 633 13.94 19.89 -0.28
CA SER A 633 15.20 19.77 0.47
C SER A 633 16.29 19.21 -0.42
N PRO A 634 17.51 19.77 -0.40
CA PRO A 634 18.64 19.15 -1.05
C PRO A 634 19.01 17.83 -0.35
N LYS A 635 19.31 17.82 0.96
CA LYS A 635 19.78 16.64 1.74
C LYS A 635 19.66 16.84 3.28
N VAL A 636 19.47 15.78 4.09
CA VAL A 636 19.44 15.81 5.59
C VAL A 636 20.82 15.46 6.16
N CYS A 637 21.27 15.94 7.33
CA CYS A 637 22.60 15.58 7.90
C CYS A 637 22.60 15.35 9.41
N SER A 638 23.54 14.54 9.93
CA SER A 638 23.93 14.54 11.34
C SER A 638 25.45 14.30 11.57
N PRO A 639 26.04 14.80 12.68
CA PRO A 639 27.48 14.94 12.82
C PRO A 639 28.26 13.67 13.18
N CYS A 640 27.69 12.77 13.98
CA CYS A 640 28.45 11.70 14.65
C CYS A 640 27.83 10.29 14.51
N GLY A 641 26.89 10.09 13.59
CA GLY A 641 26.34 8.76 13.27
C GLY A 641 25.39 8.15 14.31
N ARG A 642 25.38 8.67 15.55
CA ARG A 642 24.58 8.19 16.70
C ARG A 642 23.21 8.86 16.85
N HIS A 643 23.07 10.06 16.31
CA HIS A 643 21.85 10.87 16.45
C HIS A 643 21.24 11.08 15.07
N LEU A 644 20.20 10.34 14.73
CA LEU A 644 19.58 10.41 13.42
C LEU A 644 18.34 11.31 13.50
N ALA A 645 18.21 12.24 12.56
CA ALA A 645 17.00 13.03 12.39
C ALA A 645 16.51 12.91 10.95
N MET A 646 15.20 12.75 10.76
CA MET A 646 14.59 12.59 9.44
C MET A 646 13.15 13.12 9.43
N MET A 647 12.72 13.70 8.31
CA MET A 647 11.33 14.12 8.12
C MET A 647 10.39 12.97 7.73
N PRO A 648 10.80 11.99 6.90
CA PRO A 648 9.99 10.80 6.65
C PRO A 648 9.74 9.96 7.92
N HIS A 649 8.64 9.24 7.95
CA HIS A 649 8.14 8.40 9.03
C HIS A 649 8.33 6.91 8.73
N PRO A 650 9.52 6.33 8.98
CA PRO A 650 9.72 4.88 8.81
C PRO A 650 8.84 4.05 9.75
N GLN A 651 8.41 4.61 10.88
CA GLN A 651 7.56 3.95 11.86
C GLN A 651 6.08 3.87 11.45
N HIS A 652 5.66 4.56 10.38
CA HIS A 652 4.30 4.41 9.82
C HIS A 652 4.18 3.17 8.91
N TRP A 653 5.24 2.36 8.82
CA TRP A 653 5.25 1.10 8.07
C TRP A 653 4.86 -0.07 8.97
N GLN A 654 3.84 -0.83 8.57
CA GLN A 654 3.58 -2.15 9.13
C GLN A 654 4.29 -3.20 8.30
N CYS A 655 5.20 -3.96 8.91
CA CYS A 655 5.58 -5.25 8.35
C CYS A 655 4.37 -6.17 8.52
N PRO A 656 3.77 -6.74 7.45
CA PRO A 656 2.72 -7.72 7.62
C PRO A 656 3.28 -8.88 8.44
N ALA A 657 2.83 -9.03 9.67
CA ALA A 657 3.23 -10.15 10.52
C ALA A 657 3.05 -11.45 9.72
N GLY A 658 4.13 -12.18 9.49
CA GLY A 658 4.12 -13.44 8.72
C GLY A 658 4.46 -13.36 7.22
N GLN A 659 4.81 -12.20 6.66
CA GLN A 659 5.63 -12.20 5.44
C GLN A 659 7.10 -12.42 5.83
N GLN A 660 7.49 -13.69 6.01
CA GLN A 660 8.90 -14.06 5.82
C GLN A 660 9.32 -13.49 4.46
N ALA A 661 10.30 -12.58 4.46
CA ALA A 661 10.94 -12.09 3.26
C ALA A 661 11.23 -13.30 2.36
N SER A 662 10.67 -13.30 1.16
CA SER A 662 10.80 -14.39 0.21
C SER A 662 12.25 -14.44 -0.29
N THR A 663 13.11 -15.16 0.42
CA THR A 663 14.25 -15.78 -0.22
C THR A 663 13.70 -16.86 -1.15
N ASN A 664 14.02 -16.77 -2.44
CA ASN A 664 13.77 -17.84 -3.40
C ASN A 664 14.68 -19.03 -3.04
N SER A 665 14.28 -19.81 -2.04
CA SER A 665 14.98 -21.03 -1.65
C SER A 665 14.50 -22.16 -2.56
N ILE A 666 15.30 -22.48 -3.58
CA ILE A 666 15.11 -23.69 -4.39
C ILE A 666 15.57 -24.89 -3.55
N ILE A 667 14.63 -25.72 -3.10
CA ILE A 667 14.96 -26.98 -2.43
C ILE A 667 15.01 -28.08 -3.49
N ILE A 668 16.21 -28.60 -3.76
CA ILE A 668 16.42 -29.77 -4.63
C ILE A 668 16.30 -31.02 -3.75
N ALA A 669 15.15 -31.69 -3.78
CA ALA A 669 15.01 -33.01 -3.16
C ALA A 669 15.56 -34.07 -4.13
N LEU A 670 16.71 -34.67 -3.78
CA LEU A 670 17.30 -35.77 -4.55
C LEU A 670 16.91 -37.10 -3.89
N VAL A 671 16.26 -37.98 -4.65
CA VAL A 671 15.76 -39.27 -4.14
C VAL A 671 16.56 -40.42 -4.74
N ILE A 672 17.06 -41.36 -3.93
CA ILE A 672 17.90 -42.49 -4.41
C ILE A 672 17.26 -43.83 -4.02
N LEU A 673 17.05 -44.72 -5.01
CA LEU A 673 16.68 -46.13 -4.80
C LEU A 673 17.86 -47.07 -5.14
N PRO A 674 18.12 -48.14 -4.37
CA PRO A 674 19.12 -49.15 -4.72
C PRO A 674 18.71 -49.95 -5.97
N ALA A 675 19.63 -50.09 -6.91
CA ALA A 675 19.44 -50.85 -8.14
C ALA A 675 19.26 -52.35 -7.86
N SER A 676 18.01 -52.79 -7.80
CA SER A 676 17.61 -54.17 -8.11
C SER A 676 16.64 -54.23 -9.30
N LEU A 677 16.31 -53.08 -9.91
CA LEU A 677 15.38 -52.99 -11.02
C LEU A 677 16.16 -52.78 -12.33
N ALA A 678 15.86 -53.59 -13.35
CA ALA A 678 16.44 -53.49 -14.69
C ALA A 678 16.13 -52.16 -15.42
N ALA A 679 15.20 -51.35 -14.87
CA ALA A 679 14.88 -49.98 -15.28
C ALA A 679 14.26 -49.22 -14.10
N CYS A 680 14.46 -47.90 -14.02
CA CYS A 680 13.86 -47.07 -12.97
C CYS A 680 12.35 -46.90 -13.16
N PRO A 681 11.54 -46.97 -12.08
CA PRO A 681 10.12 -46.67 -12.16
C PRO A 681 9.92 -45.17 -12.43
N SER A 682 8.95 -44.80 -13.28
CA SER A 682 8.55 -43.39 -13.43
C SER A 682 8.07 -42.84 -12.08
N PRO A 683 8.45 -41.62 -11.66
CA PRO A 683 9.12 -40.55 -12.42
C PRO A 683 10.67 -40.50 -12.32
N TYR A 684 11.33 -41.59 -11.95
CA TYR A 684 12.78 -41.62 -11.70
C TYR A 684 13.61 -41.86 -12.99
N THR A 685 14.78 -41.24 -13.05
CA THR A 685 15.77 -41.38 -14.13
C THR A 685 16.97 -42.20 -13.66
N LEU A 686 17.41 -43.19 -14.46
CA LEU A 686 18.60 -44.00 -14.14
C LEU A 686 19.87 -43.20 -14.44
N VAL A 687 20.70 -42.97 -13.41
CA VAL A 687 22.01 -42.34 -13.53
C VAL A 687 23.03 -43.15 -12.74
N ASN A 688 24.08 -43.66 -13.41
CA ASN A 688 25.20 -44.38 -12.78
C ASN A 688 24.77 -45.52 -11.81
N GLY A 689 23.72 -46.27 -12.16
CA GLY A 689 23.21 -47.35 -11.32
C GLY A 689 22.31 -46.90 -10.16
N PHE A 690 21.86 -45.65 -10.14
CA PHE A 690 20.88 -45.12 -9.19
C PHE A 690 19.66 -44.56 -9.91
N CYS A 691 18.47 -44.77 -9.35
CA CYS A 691 17.26 -44.12 -9.81
C CYS A 691 17.09 -42.79 -9.09
N LEU A 692 17.15 -41.68 -9.83
CA LEU A 692 17.07 -40.31 -9.32
C LEU A 692 15.76 -39.64 -9.72
N PHE A 693 15.11 -38.98 -8.77
CA PHE A 693 14.00 -38.08 -9.04
C PHE A 693 14.35 -36.68 -8.53
N TRP A 694 14.08 -35.67 -9.34
CA TRP A 694 14.19 -34.26 -8.99
C TRP A 694 12.88 -33.55 -9.31
N ASN A 695 12.45 -32.64 -8.43
CA ASN A 695 11.28 -31.81 -8.66
C ASN A 695 11.61 -30.38 -8.26
N LEU A 696 11.47 -29.45 -9.21
CA LEU A 696 11.52 -28.02 -8.95
C LEU A 696 10.09 -27.60 -8.58
N SER A 697 9.85 -27.43 -7.28
CA SER A 697 8.56 -26.95 -6.79
C SER A 697 8.61 -25.43 -6.66
N ASP A 698 7.73 -24.73 -7.38
CA ASP A 698 7.48 -23.29 -7.17
C ASP A 698 6.65 -23.02 -5.90
N THR A 699 6.19 -24.08 -5.22
CA THR A 699 5.53 -23.99 -3.91
C THR A 699 6.51 -24.28 -2.78
N LYS A 700 6.51 -23.41 -1.76
CA LYS A 700 7.32 -23.54 -0.54
C LYS A 700 7.01 -24.88 0.15
N ARG A 701 8.04 -25.65 0.51
CA ARG A 701 7.92 -26.90 1.30
C ARG A 701 8.94 -26.91 2.42
N SER A 702 8.57 -27.35 3.61
CA SER A 702 9.55 -27.60 4.68
C SER A 702 10.38 -28.86 4.37
N TRP A 703 11.46 -29.09 5.13
CA TRP A 703 12.26 -30.32 5.04
C TRP A 703 11.38 -31.55 5.32
N TRP A 704 10.49 -31.46 6.30
CA TRP A 704 9.52 -32.51 6.64
C TRP A 704 8.53 -32.79 5.52
N ASP A 705 8.04 -31.75 4.85
CA ASP A 705 7.15 -31.91 3.69
C ASP A 705 7.88 -32.53 2.51
N SER A 706 9.15 -32.19 2.33
CA SER A 706 10.01 -32.78 1.29
C SER A 706 10.30 -34.24 1.58
N ALA A 707 10.64 -34.59 2.83
CA ALA A 707 10.85 -35.97 3.25
C ALA A 707 9.57 -36.82 3.12
N LYS A 708 8.42 -36.29 3.54
CA LYS A 708 7.11 -36.94 3.35
C LYS A 708 6.77 -37.12 1.87
N PHE A 709 7.06 -36.11 1.04
CA PHE A 709 6.87 -36.21 -0.40
C PHE A 709 7.77 -37.28 -1.02
N CYS A 710 9.06 -37.33 -0.66
CA CYS A 710 9.97 -38.39 -1.09
C CYS A 710 9.47 -39.78 -0.66
N GLN A 711 9.00 -39.93 0.58
CA GLN A 711 8.38 -41.17 1.05
C GLN A 711 7.12 -41.52 0.25
N SER A 712 6.30 -40.53 -0.12
CA SER A 712 5.07 -40.74 -0.89
C SER A 712 5.31 -41.29 -2.29
N ILE A 713 6.49 -41.06 -2.86
CA ILE A 713 6.92 -41.62 -4.14
C ILE A 713 7.82 -42.86 -3.98
N ASN A 714 7.82 -43.48 -2.79
CA ASN A 714 8.65 -44.64 -2.44
C ASN A 714 10.15 -44.38 -2.59
N GLY A 715 10.66 -43.23 -2.15
CA GLY A 715 12.10 -43.04 -2.09
C GLY A 715 12.61 -42.24 -0.90
N GLU A 716 13.93 -42.28 -0.71
CA GLU A 716 14.61 -41.62 0.40
C GLU A 716 15.33 -40.36 -0.06
N LEU A 717 15.20 -39.28 0.71
CA LEU A 717 15.99 -38.07 0.53
C LEU A 717 17.49 -38.40 0.68
N ALA A 718 18.35 -37.87 -0.18
CA ALA A 718 19.77 -38.16 -0.17
C ALA A 718 20.48 -37.47 1.01
N LEU A 719 20.77 -38.23 2.06
CA LEU A 719 21.30 -37.71 3.33
C LEU A 719 22.75 -38.15 3.65
N GLY A 720 23.53 -38.57 2.64
CA GLY A 720 24.87 -39.12 2.88
C GLY A 720 25.93 -38.70 1.85
N ILE A 721 27.16 -38.51 2.33
CA ILE A 721 28.37 -38.18 1.55
C ILE A 721 28.56 -39.10 0.33
N GLU A 722 28.36 -40.40 0.48
CA GLU A 722 28.53 -41.38 -0.60
C GLU A 722 27.45 -41.23 -1.69
N ARG A 723 26.23 -40.85 -1.29
CA ARG A 723 25.09 -40.62 -2.18
C ARG A 723 25.19 -39.29 -2.92
N ALA A 724 25.70 -38.25 -2.28
CA ALA A 724 25.99 -36.95 -2.91
C ALA A 724 27.11 -37.04 -3.96
N ARG A 725 28.15 -37.86 -3.72
CA ARG A 725 29.24 -38.11 -4.68
C ARG A 725 28.77 -38.73 -6.00
N ALA A 726 27.69 -39.52 -5.99
CA ALA A 726 27.14 -40.16 -7.19
C ALA A 726 26.53 -39.16 -8.20
N VAL A 727 26.12 -37.97 -7.73
CA VAL A 727 25.50 -36.91 -8.54
C VAL A 727 26.54 -35.99 -9.19
N ARG A 728 27.76 -35.95 -8.65
CA ARG A 728 28.88 -35.08 -9.08
C ARG A 728 29.11 -35.00 -10.60
N PRO A 729 29.02 -36.08 -11.40
CA PRO A 729 29.26 -36.01 -12.84
C PRO A 729 28.22 -35.22 -13.62
N LEU A 730 27.00 -35.05 -13.09
CA LEU A 730 25.88 -34.38 -13.78
C LEU A 730 25.98 -32.85 -13.77
N ILE A 731 26.77 -32.28 -12.85
CA ILE A 731 26.71 -30.85 -12.49
C ILE A 731 27.81 -30.02 -13.18
N GLY A 732 28.42 -30.57 -14.24
CA GLY A 732 29.26 -29.87 -15.22
C GLY A 732 30.11 -28.72 -14.64
N GLY A 733 31.15 -29.04 -13.88
CA GLY A 733 32.24 -28.11 -13.51
C GLY A 733 31.87 -26.83 -12.76
N SER A 734 30.61 -26.61 -12.38
CA SER A 734 30.13 -25.39 -11.73
C SER A 734 30.35 -25.44 -10.22
N GLN A 735 30.69 -24.30 -9.60
CA GLN A 735 30.82 -24.19 -8.13
C GLN A 735 29.46 -24.36 -7.46
N LEU A 736 29.28 -25.45 -6.71
CA LEU A 736 28.04 -25.74 -5.99
C LEU A 736 28.35 -26.11 -4.53
N TRP A 737 27.59 -25.52 -3.61
CA TRP A 737 27.64 -25.84 -2.18
C TRP A 737 26.60 -26.93 -1.91
N ILE A 738 27.04 -28.08 -1.39
CA ILE A 738 26.13 -29.16 -0.99
C ILE A 738 26.27 -29.33 0.52
N GLY A 739 25.25 -28.91 1.26
CA GLY A 739 25.12 -29.21 2.68
C GLY A 739 24.73 -30.67 2.90
N ALA A 740 25.46 -31.34 3.78
CA ALA A 740 25.10 -32.67 4.27
C ALA A 740 25.06 -32.61 5.81
N ASN A 741 23.88 -32.38 6.38
CA ASN A 741 23.59 -32.55 7.81
C ASN A 741 22.05 -32.64 7.97
N ASP A 742 21.42 -33.19 9.00
CA ASP A 742 21.81 -33.93 10.21
C ASP A 742 20.55 -34.72 10.64
N PHE A 743 20.54 -36.05 10.56
CA PHE A 743 19.45 -36.86 11.11
C PHE A 743 19.93 -37.83 12.20
N LEU A 744 21.25 -37.88 12.46
CA LEU A 744 21.85 -38.87 13.35
C LEU A 744 22.61 -38.26 14.53
N VAL A 745 22.86 -36.95 14.57
CA VAL A 745 23.67 -36.30 15.62
C VAL A 745 22.85 -35.75 16.79
N GLU A 746 21.52 -35.87 16.80
CA GLU A 746 20.76 -35.75 18.06
C GLU A 746 21.05 -36.91 19.06
N ARG A 747 21.87 -37.90 18.70
CA ARG A 747 22.34 -38.95 19.63
C ARG A 747 23.80 -39.40 19.43
N TYR A 748 24.76 -38.53 19.76
CA TYR A 748 26.16 -38.85 20.11
C TYR A 748 27.25 -38.70 19.02
N ARG A 749 28.26 -37.90 19.40
CA ARG A 749 29.65 -37.70 18.89
C ARG A 749 29.86 -36.64 17.79
N ASN A 750 30.78 -35.71 18.11
CA ASN A 750 31.33 -34.64 17.28
C ASN A 750 31.79 -35.12 15.89
N ARG A 751 31.18 -34.60 14.82
CA ARG A 751 31.79 -34.22 13.51
C ARG A 751 30.70 -33.72 12.55
N THR A 752 30.79 -32.46 12.12
CA THR A 752 30.06 -31.86 10.99
C THR A 752 30.91 -31.98 9.71
N GLY A 753 30.32 -31.98 8.51
CA GLY A 753 31.10 -32.06 7.27
C GLY A 753 30.39 -31.53 6.03
N TRP A 754 30.95 -30.47 5.42
CA TRP A 754 30.50 -29.87 4.15
C TRP A 754 31.34 -30.38 2.96
N LEU A 755 30.73 -30.69 1.80
CA LEU A 755 31.43 -31.21 0.61
C LEU A 755 31.70 -30.10 -0.43
N TRP A 756 32.97 -29.95 -0.83
CA TRP A 756 33.40 -29.01 -1.89
C TRP A 756 33.57 -29.69 -3.26
N ALA A 757 33.14 -29.01 -4.34
CA ALA A 757 33.53 -29.36 -5.70
C ALA A 757 33.74 -28.14 -6.63
N ASN A 758 34.92 -28.14 -7.30
CA ASN A 758 35.56 -27.14 -8.19
C ASN A 758 36.08 -25.85 -7.52
N GLY A 759 37.00 -25.94 -6.55
CA GLY A 759 38.32 -26.57 -6.79
C GLY A 759 39.08 -27.13 -5.59
N THR A 760 38.40 -27.90 -4.72
CA THR A 760 38.93 -29.08 -3.95
C THR A 760 40.03 -28.85 -2.90
N GLN A 761 40.06 -29.48 -1.72
CA GLN A 761 39.53 -30.78 -1.25
C GLN A 761 39.03 -30.66 0.20
N LEU A 762 38.11 -31.55 0.60
CA LEU A 762 37.96 -32.02 1.98
C LEU A 762 39.16 -32.90 2.42
N PRO A 763 39.87 -32.53 3.49
CA PRO A 763 40.12 -33.41 4.63
C PRO A 763 39.26 -32.98 5.83
N GLU A 764 39.06 -33.85 6.83
CA GLU A 764 38.30 -33.51 8.05
C GLU A 764 38.95 -32.29 8.75
N LEU A 765 38.33 -31.12 8.64
CA LEU A 765 38.76 -29.91 9.34
C LEU A 765 38.25 -29.97 10.77
N GLY A 766 39.13 -29.67 11.73
CA GLY A 766 38.70 -29.28 13.08
C GLY A 766 38.37 -27.79 13.10
N ASP A 767 37.72 -27.33 14.17
CA ASP A 767 37.20 -25.96 14.37
C ASP A 767 38.23 -24.82 14.18
N SER A 768 39.51 -25.12 13.94
CA SER A 768 40.62 -24.16 13.85
C SER A 768 41.03 -23.72 12.43
N ASP A 769 40.43 -24.25 11.36
CA ASP A 769 40.96 -24.08 9.98
C ASP A 769 40.18 -23.07 9.10
N TRP A 770 39.50 -22.07 9.68
CA TRP A 770 38.63 -21.13 8.94
C TRP A 770 39.33 -19.84 8.50
N GLU A 771 39.08 -19.39 7.26
CA GLU A 771 39.46 -18.05 6.74
C GLU A 771 38.27 -17.08 6.69
N SER A 772 38.56 -15.78 6.82
CA SER A 772 37.57 -14.69 6.76
C SER A 772 36.80 -14.65 5.44
N GLY A 773 35.49 -14.89 5.48
CA GLY A 773 34.58 -14.83 4.32
C GLY A 773 33.92 -16.16 3.94
N MET A 774 34.16 -17.23 4.69
CA MET A 774 33.40 -18.49 4.60
C MET A 774 32.21 -18.50 5.57
N PRO A 775 31.11 -19.23 5.29
CA PRO A 775 30.00 -19.38 6.23
C PRO A 775 30.50 -20.08 7.50
N ASP A 776 30.44 -19.38 8.62
CA ASP A 776 30.83 -19.85 9.95
C ASP A 776 29.81 -20.87 10.49
N ASP A 777 30.28 -21.86 11.25
CA ASP A 777 29.46 -22.92 11.87
C ASP A 777 28.72 -22.45 13.14
N GLN A 778 29.00 -21.24 13.62
CA GLN A 778 28.48 -20.77 14.91
C GLN A 778 26.99 -20.37 14.94
N SER A 779 26.28 -20.40 13.81
CA SER A 779 24.83 -20.24 13.76
C SER A 779 24.12 -21.59 13.62
N GLN A 780 23.52 -22.08 14.70
CA GLN A 780 22.72 -23.32 14.74
C GLN A 780 21.43 -23.31 13.87
N ASN A 781 21.33 -22.50 12.82
CA ASN A 781 20.09 -22.33 12.04
C ASN A 781 20.26 -22.17 10.52
N ASP A 782 21.46 -22.31 9.95
CA ASP A 782 21.65 -22.10 8.51
C ASP A 782 21.55 -23.41 7.69
N ASP A 783 20.33 -23.92 7.56
CA ASP A 783 19.97 -25.09 6.74
C ASP A 783 19.50 -24.71 5.32
N CYS A 784 20.24 -23.87 4.59
CA CYS A 784 19.89 -23.47 3.22
C CYS A 784 21.08 -23.54 2.25
N MET A 785 20.88 -24.16 1.08
CA MET A 785 21.83 -24.12 -0.02
C MET A 785 21.83 -22.75 -0.69
N ALA A 786 22.97 -22.06 -0.70
CA ALA A 786 23.19 -20.89 -1.55
C ALA A 786 23.89 -21.32 -2.86
N VAL A 787 23.27 -21.04 -4.01
CA VAL A 787 23.91 -21.18 -5.32
C VAL A 787 24.40 -19.80 -5.76
N ARG A 788 25.73 -19.59 -5.79
CA ARG A 788 26.34 -18.44 -6.49
C ARG A 788 26.83 -18.90 -7.85
N GLY A 789 26.01 -18.67 -8.89
CA GLY A 789 26.42 -18.88 -10.28
C GLY A 789 25.25 -19.23 -11.19
N ASN A 790 25.27 -18.68 -12.42
CA ASN A 790 24.23 -18.84 -13.45
C ASN A 790 24.14 -20.26 -14.06
N GLY A 791 24.88 -21.26 -13.55
CA GLY A 791 25.17 -22.50 -14.27
C GLY A 791 24.04 -23.54 -14.38
N LEU A 792 22.99 -23.47 -13.55
CA LEU A 792 21.92 -24.47 -13.57
C LEU A 792 20.74 -24.12 -14.50
N ARG A 793 20.63 -22.87 -14.95
CA ARG A 793 19.57 -22.48 -15.90
C ARG A 793 19.82 -22.99 -17.32
N ASP A 794 21.08 -23.15 -17.71
CA ASP A 794 21.46 -23.49 -19.09
C ASP A 794 21.57 -25.01 -19.35
N ALA A 795 21.41 -25.85 -18.32
CA ALA A 795 21.33 -27.30 -18.50
C ALA A 795 19.89 -27.81 -18.73
N CYS A 796 18.89 -26.91 -18.67
CA CYS A 796 17.46 -27.26 -18.73
C CYS A 796 16.70 -26.61 -19.91
N THR A 797 17.40 -26.26 -21.00
CA THR A 797 16.77 -26.00 -22.31
C THR A 797 17.07 -27.09 -23.30
#